data_AF-A0A3P2A0S5-F1
#
_entry.id   AF-A0A3P2A0S5-F1
#
_cell.length_a   1.000
_cell.length_b   1.000
_cell.length_c   1.000
_cell.angle_alpha   90.00
_cell.angle_beta   90.00
_cell.angle_gamma   90.00
#
_symmetry.space_group_name_H-M   'P 1'
#
loop_
_entity.id
_entity.type
_entity.pdbx_description
1 polymer ?
#
loop_
_entity_poly.entity_id
_entity_poly.type
_entity_poly.pdbx_seq_one_letter_code
_entity_poly.pdbx_strand_id
1 'polypeptide(L)'
;MREIREMSIIEIDITNACHRQCSNCTRFCGHHKKPYFMDFATFRRAVDSLDGYQGLISTIGGEPLLHPEYGRFGDYLLQKRGRLKTADAGRCRALVRDCLGFAKMQRWFEGSVNAGRGFLLFTSMPRNFYRHYEMIQDVVTDLWLNDHTSPSFHQPILISRKDLGIGDKEFALMRSECWLQNFWSGSITPKGAFFCEIAGTLDMLFDGPGGKPIEPGWWKKDISEFSDQFHWCDMCGMPLKTYSRNANDGIDDASPSLCERLAEADSPKLKAGKVHLFDPLASAESGGGGSALGPDMASVTANYQPDNALRVGDAVQNIRPGGVYPVLPVRSGQELSLALQSACSLRDAVSGFCVVAAAGIKSAVEHAFRDAKNTRLVFSDYIDTTTSLGEILRRALAVCPLRDWLLLAEPGLVLPRGFAETIGSCFLNPGFLFVCAFGTGKGVMVSTTASALRRLGNDGLAACSSLEQLTDAWGTKVHRLETGFELLPDFDIPCLRQKAYDVYAGDRDFVARLRRHLGDRVAPGGTLLVTHSAFVFHTLSIVRLVQEMGYGVHVLSNEKFAEYFSGWLPEDSCTYFRESHFSHERQRGLREELKSRKTFCGSLVPYSFGPDTVKPIDDYTDALRTAEDIGGRIVGIINIRRRFIKPEYDIWQDR
;
A
#
# COMPACT_ATOMS: atom_id res chain seq x y z
N MET A 1 18.71 -18.66 -9.97
CA MET A 1 17.34 -18.20 -9.64
C MET A 1 17.13 -18.36 -8.14
N ARG A 2 16.32 -17.49 -7.53
CA ARG A 2 15.98 -17.56 -6.11
C ARG A 2 14.95 -18.66 -5.86
N GLU A 3 15.12 -19.36 -4.74
CA GLU A 3 14.14 -20.35 -4.26
C GLU A 3 12.83 -19.66 -3.85
N ILE A 4 11.69 -20.27 -4.19
CA ILE A 4 10.36 -19.68 -3.92
C ILE A 4 10.16 -19.46 -2.42
N ARG A 5 10.60 -20.41 -1.58
CA ARG A 5 10.54 -20.32 -0.11
C ARG A 5 11.28 -19.12 0.46
N GLU A 6 12.25 -18.56 -0.27
CA GLU A 6 13.04 -17.43 0.20
C GLU A 6 12.43 -16.09 -0.19
N MET A 7 11.59 -16.04 -1.22
CA MET A 7 11.02 -14.81 -1.77
C MET A 7 10.38 -13.94 -0.68
N SER A 8 10.39 -12.62 -0.91
CA SER A 8 9.74 -11.68 0.00
C SER A 8 8.22 -11.68 -0.19
N ILE A 9 7.74 -12.07 -1.38
CA ILE A 9 6.34 -11.91 -1.80
C ILE A 9 5.93 -13.14 -2.61
N ILE A 10 4.72 -13.64 -2.37
CA ILE A 10 4.00 -14.50 -3.32
C ILE A 10 2.68 -13.80 -3.65
N GLU A 11 2.37 -13.77 -4.94
CA GLU A 11 1.20 -13.12 -5.48
C GLU A 11 0.06 -14.08 -5.75
N ILE A 12 -1.17 -13.62 -5.54
CA ILE A 12 -2.40 -14.30 -5.93
C ILE A 12 -3.10 -13.40 -6.94
N ASP A 13 -3.09 -13.86 -8.18
CA ASP A 13 -3.65 -13.20 -9.36
C ASP A 13 -5.17 -13.41 -9.42
N ILE A 14 -5.92 -12.47 -8.84
CA ILE A 14 -7.36 -12.65 -8.65
C ILE A 14 -8.21 -12.19 -9.84
N THR A 15 -7.67 -11.33 -10.71
CA THR A 15 -8.35 -10.85 -11.93
C THR A 15 -7.35 -10.20 -12.89
N ASN A 16 -7.64 -10.14 -14.19
CA ASN A 16 -6.95 -9.24 -15.13
C ASN A 16 -7.82 -8.04 -15.56
N ALA A 17 -9.01 -7.87 -14.96
CA ALA A 17 -9.86 -6.72 -15.20
C ALA A 17 -9.15 -5.45 -14.72
N CYS A 18 -9.02 -4.45 -15.59
CA CYS A 18 -8.41 -3.17 -15.24
C CYS A 18 -9.06 -2.06 -16.05
N HIS A 19 -9.14 -0.86 -15.47
CA HIS A 19 -9.57 0.35 -16.19
C HIS A 19 -8.41 1.03 -16.93
N ARG A 20 -7.19 0.48 -16.81
CA ARG A 20 -5.99 0.88 -17.53
C ARG A 20 -5.56 -0.19 -18.52
N GLN A 21 -4.73 0.20 -19.47
CA GLN A 21 -4.12 -0.66 -20.47
C GLN A 21 -2.65 -0.31 -20.62
N CYS A 22 -1.92 -0.25 -19.50
CA CYS A 22 -0.55 0.24 -19.45
C CYS A 22 0.37 -0.47 -20.46
N SER A 23 1.36 0.26 -20.97
CA SER A 23 2.47 -0.30 -21.74
C SER A 23 3.19 -1.35 -20.92
N ASN A 24 3.50 -2.49 -21.54
CA ASN A 24 4.30 -3.58 -20.96
C ASN A 24 3.79 -4.00 -19.57
N CYS A 25 2.47 -4.09 -19.42
CA CYS A 25 1.84 -4.48 -18.15
C CYS A 25 2.16 -5.94 -17.82
N THR A 26 2.62 -6.23 -16.60
CA THR A 26 2.93 -7.61 -16.15
C THR A 26 1.72 -8.56 -16.20
N ARG A 27 0.49 -8.02 -16.26
CA ARG A 27 -0.76 -8.77 -16.40
C ARG A 27 -1.37 -8.74 -17.80
N PHE A 28 -0.70 -8.08 -18.75
CA PHE A 28 -1.12 -7.97 -20.14
C PHE A 28 -2.54 -7.40 -20.31
N CYS A 29 -2.94 -6.47 -19.44
CA CYS A 29 -4.25 -5.82 -19.52
C CYS A 29 -4.41 -5.12 -20.89
N GLY A 30 -5.50 -5.45 -21.58
CA GLY A 30 -5.79 -5.02 -22.95
C GLY A 30 -5.48 -6.05 -24.04
N HIS A 31 -4.65 -7.07 -23.75
CA HIS A 31 -4.43 -8.21 -24.66
C HIS A 31 -5.46 -9.34 -24.48
N HIS A 32 -6.06 -9.43 -23.30
CA HIS A 32 -7.10 -10.44 -23.02
C HIS A 32 -8.44 -10.04 -23.65
N LYS A 33 -9.09 -10.95 -24.39
CA LYS A 33 -10.41 -10.70 -24.99
C LYS A 33 -11.51 -10.48 -23.95
N LYS A 34 -11.43 -11.23 -22.85
CA LYS A 34 -12.37 -11.17 -21.73
C LYS A 34 -11.59 -11.21 -20.43
N PRO A 35 -12.01 -10.43 -19.42
CA PRO A 35 -11.40 -10.55 -18.11
C PRO A 35 -11.79 -11.87 -17.44
N TYR A 36 -10.93 -12.37 -16.57
CA TYR A 36 -11.23 -13.44 -15.62
C TYR A 36 -11.43 -12.87 -14.22
N PHE A 37 -12.16 -13.62 -13.39
CA PHE A 37 -12.33 -13.39 -11.96
C PHE A 37 -12.12 -14.73 -11.26
N MET A 38 -11.12 -14.82 -10.40
CA MET A 38 -10.81 -16.04 -9.64
C MET A 38 -11.99 -16.39 -8.74
N ASP A 39 -12.43 -17.64 -8.74
CA ASP A 39 -13.51 -18.06 -7.85
C ASP A 39 -13.02 -18.17 -6.39
N PHE A 40 -13.96 -18.05 -5.43
CA PHE A 40 -13.63 -18.10 -4.01
C PHE A 40 -13.02 -19.44 -3.57
N ALA A 41 -13.39 -20.58 -4.16
CA ALA A 41 -12.84 -21.86 -3.77
C ALA A 41 -11.35 -21.97 -4.17
N THR A 42 -11.00 -21.47 -5.35
CA THR A 42 -9.62 -21.35 -5.82
C THR A 42 -8.83 -20.36 -4.96
N PHE A 43 -9.39 -19.19 -4.64
CA PHE A 43 -8.76 -18.24 -3.72
C PHE A 43 -8.46 -18.86 -2.35
N ARG A 44 -9.41 -19.60 -1.78
CA ARG A 44 -9.19 -20.33 -0.52
C ARG A 44 -8.05 -21.32 -0.61
N ARG A 45 -8.01 -22.15 -1.66
CA ARG A 45 -6.89 -23.08 -1.89
C ARG A 45 -5.56 -22.34 -1.98
N ALA A 46 -5.52 -21.21 -2.68
CA ALA A 46 -4.32 -20.38 -2.82
C ALA A 46 -3.82 -19.91 -1.45
N VAL A 47 -4.69 -19.27 -0.66
CA VAL A 47 -4.35 -18.80 0.69
C VAL A 47 -3.95 -19.95 1.61
N ASP A 48 -4.67 -21.07 1.61
CA ASP A 48 -4.38 -22.21 2.48
C ASP A 48 -3.05 -22.90 2.11
N SER A 49 -2.71 -22.97 0.82
CA SER A 49 -1.47 -23.59 0.34
C SER A 49 -0.19 -22.90 0.84
N LEU A 50 -0.30 -21.62 1.21
CA LEU A 50 0.80 -20.78 1.68
C LEU A 50 0.99 -20.87 3.21
N ASP A 51 0.36 -21.81 3.91
CA ASP A 51 0.49 -21.95 5.36
C ASP A 51 1.97 -22.15 5.74
N GLY A 52 2.47 -21.30 6.65
CA GLY A 52 3.88 -21.27 7.07
C GLY A 52 4.84 -20.43 6.21
N TYR A 53 4.40 -19.87 5.08
CA TYR A 53 5.22 -18.93 4.30
C TYR A 53 5.58 -17.68 5.11
N GLN A 54 6.83 -17.22 5.03
CA GLN A 54 7.39 -16.14 5.85
C GLN A 54 7.54 -14.81 5.10
N GLY A 55 6.93 -14.66 3.93
CA GLY A 55 6.86 -13.41 3.17
C GLY A 55 5.46 -12.77 3.19
N LEU A 56 5.28 -11.76 2.36
CA LEU A 56 3.99 -11.15 2.07
C LEU A 56 3.16 -12.06 1.16
N ILE A 57 1.87 -12.18 1.48
CA ILE A 57 0.88 -12.77 0.58
C ILE A 57 0.13 -11.61 -0.07
N SER A 58 0.23 -11.50 -1.39
CA SER A 58 -0.31 -10.37 -2.14
C SER A 58 -1.58 -10.74 -2.89
N THR A 59 -2.58 -9.87 -2.87
CA THR A 59 -3.64 -9.87 -3.88
C THR A 59 -3.28 -8.89 -4.99
N ILE A 60 -3.09 -9.40 -6.20
CA ILE A 60 -2.72 -8.65 -7.40
C ILE A 60 -3.59 -9.09 -8.59
N GLY A 61 -3.35 -8.47 -9.75
CA GLY A 61 -4.07 -8.70 -10.97
C GLY A 61 -3.99 -7.46 -11.86
N GLY A 62 -5.04 -7.22 -12.64
CA GLY A 62 -5.28 -5.92 -13.25
C GLY A 62 -5.50 -4.85 -12.18
N GLU A 63 -6.76 -4.57 -11.85
CA GLU A 63 -7.14 -3.83 -10.65
C GLU A 63 -7.88 -4.79 -9.70
N PRO A 64 -7.24 -5.29 -8.63
CA PRO A 64 -7.82 -6.28 -7.72
C PRO A 64 -9.17 -5.87 -7.14
N LEU A 65 -9.37 -4.58 -6.87
CA LEU A 65 -10.63 -4.08 -6.29
C LEU A 65 -11.79 -4.08 -7.28
N LEU A 66 -11.57 -4.35 -8.58
CA LEU A 66 -12.67 -4.61 -9.52
C LEU A 66 -13.24 -6.04 -9.38
N HIS A 67 -12.60 -6.91 -8.60
CA HIS A 67 -13.13 -8.24 -8.34
C HIS A 67 -14.47 -8.18 -7.56
N PRO A 68 -15.57 -8.76 -8.06
CA PRO A 68 -16.89 -8.66 -7.42
C PRO A 68 -16.93 -9.18 -5.98
N GLU A 69 -16.09 -10.17 -5.66
CA GLU A 69 -16.00 -10.78 -4.33
C GLU A 69 -14.82 -10.27 -3.47
N TYR A 70 -14.17 -9.15 -3.82
CA TYR A 70 -12.95 -8.71 -3.10
C TYR A 70 -13.16 -8.59 -1.57
N GLY A 71 -14.32 -8.11 -1.13
CA GLY A 71 -14.66 -8.05 0.30
C GLY A 71 -14.57 -9.42 0.99
N ARG A 72 -15.11 -10.46 0.34
CA ARG A 72 -15.09 -11.85 0.83
C ARG A 72 -13.67 -12.42 0.90
N PHE A 73 -12.79 -12.00 -0.02
CA PHE A 73 -11.39 -12.41 -0.05
C PHE A 73 -10.63 -11.81 1.14
N GLY A 74 -10.83 -10.52 1.39
CA GLY A 74 -10.28 -9.83 2.57
C GLY A 74 -10.73 -10.46 3.89
N ASP A 75 -12.02 -10.77 4.02
CA ASP A 75 -12.56 -11.44 5.20
C ASP A 75 -11.92 -12.83 5.42
N TYR A 76 -11.72 -13.61 4.35
CA TYR A 76 -11.08 -14.92 4.45
C TYR A 76 -9.60 -14.82 4.83
N LEU A 77 -8.85 -13.86 4.27
CA LEU A 77 -7.46 -13.60 4.65
C LEU A 77 -7.37 -13.30 6.16
N LEU A 78 -8.22 -12.40 6.64
CA LEU A 78 -8.29 -12.04 8.06
C LEU A 78 -8.64 -13.26 8.93
N GLN A 79 -9.63 -14.04 8.53
CA GLN A 79 -10.07 -15.24 9.26
C GLN A 79 -8.96 -16.30 9.34
N LYS A 80 -8.31 -16.60 8.21
CA LYS A 80 -7.37 -17.71 8.09
C LYS A 80 -6.01 -17.39 8.72
N ARG A 81 -5.58 -16.14 8.66
CA ARG A 81 -4.20 -15.74 8.98
C ARG A 81 -4.09 -14.77 10.15
N GLY A 82 -5.22 -14.28 10.66
CA GLY A 82 -5.29 -13.38 11.81
C GLY A 82 -4.89 -11.94 11.50
N ARG A 83 -4.85 -11.11 12.55
CA ARG A 83 -4.42 -9.72 12.46
C ARG A 83 -2.92 -9.62 12.69
N LEU A 84 -2.20 -9.22 11.66
CA LEU A 84 -0.79 -8.85 11.75
C LEU A 84 -0.58 -7.33 11.92
N LYS A 85 -1.64 -6.53 11.78
CA LYS A 85 -1.52 -5.07 11.86
C LYS A 85 -1.31 -4.61 13.31
N THR A 86 -0.20 -3.93 13.60
CA THR A 86 0.24 -3.53 14.94
C THR A 86 0.21 -2.02 15.17
N ALA A 87 0.28 -1.20 14.11
CA ALA A 87 -0.02 0.23 14.17
C ALA A 87 -1.54 0.38 14.29
N ASP A 88 -2.06 0.24 15.51
CA ASP A 88 -3.49 0.32 15.77
C ASP A 88 -3.82 1.06 17.06
N ALA A 89 -3.45 2.34 17.13
CA ALA A 89 -4.07 3.20 18.12
C ALA A 89 -4.29 4.61 17.56
N GLY A 90 -5.55 5.05 17.66
CA GLY A 90 -5.91 6.45 17.67
C GLY A 90 -6.23 7.07 16.31
N ARG A 91 -5.88 8.35 16.19
CA ARG A 91 -6.36 9.28 15.16
C ARG A 91 -5.99 8.89 13.74
N CYS A 92 -4.76 8.44 13.49
CA CYS A 92 -4.23 8.23 12.14
C CYS A 92 -4.97 7.14 11.34
N ARG A 93 -5.73 6.26 11.99
CA ARG A 93 -6.58 5.27 11.32
C ARG A 93 -7.99 5.75 11.05
N ALA A 94 -8.46 6.70 11.86
CA ALA A 94 -9.75 7.33 11.67
C ALA A 94 -9.65 8.39 10.57
N LEU A 95 -8.66 9.28 10.68
CA LEU A 95 -8.51 10.47 9.85
C LEU A 95 -7.04 10.76 9.55
N VAL A 96 -6.74 11.03 8.29
CA VAL A 96 -5.46 11.57 7.80
C VAL A 96 -5.69 12.64 6.74
N ARG A 97 -4.77 13.59 6.59
CA ARG A 97 -4.78 14.57 5.50
C ARG A 97 -4.02 14.09 4.27
N ASP A 98 -2.97 13.29 4.46
CA ASP A 98 -2.19 12.65 3.41
C ASP A 98 -2.30 11.13 3.49
N CYS A 99 -3.18 10.55 2.67
CA CYS A 99 -3.36 9.10 2.63
C CYS A 99 -2.17 8.36 1.99
N LEU A 100 -1.38 8.99 1.12
CA LEU A 100 -0.23 8.37 0.48
C LEU A 100 0.94 8.32 1.47
N GLY A 101 1.17 9.42 2.17
CA GLY A 101 2.04 9.48 3.33
C GLY A 101 1.66 8.41 4.35
N PHE A 102 0.37 8.26 4.63
CA PHE A 102 -0.13 7.25 5.57
C PHE A 102 0.12 5.82 5.08
N ALA A 103 -0.23 5.48 3.84
CA ALA A 103 0.01 4.14 3.28
C ALA A 103 1.50 3.78 3.31
N LYS A 104 2.37 4.73 2.96
CA LYS A 104 3.83 4.57 2.97
C LYS A 104 4.40 4.39 4.37
N MET A 105 4.00 5.25 5.31
CA MET A 105 4.42 5.17 6.71
C MET A 105 3.94 3.85 7.32
N GLN A 106 2.67 3.48 7.09
CA GLN A 106 2.11 2.23 7.56
C GLN A 106 2.92 1.05 7.04
N ARG A 107 3.25 1.01 5.74
CA ARG A 107 4.13 -0.02 5.17
C ARG A 107 5.47 -0.10 5.89
N TRP A 108 6.14 1.05 6.09
CA TRP A 108 7.44 1.09 6.75
C TRP A 108 7.39 0.57 8.18
N PHE A 109 6.34 0.93 8.91
CA PHE A 109 6.13 0.50 10.29
C PHE A 109 5.78 -0.99 10.36
N GLU A 110 4.73 -1.41 9.66
CA GLU A 110 4.23 -2.79 9.71
C GLU A 110 5.23 -3.78 9.15
N GLY A 111 5.95 -3.44 8.07
CA GLY A 111 7.03 -4.27 7.55
C GLY A 111 8.14 -4.49 8.58
N SER A 112 8.48 -3.46 9.37
CA SER A 112 9.49 -3.55 10.44
C SER A 112 9.02 -4.40 11.61
N VAL A 113 7.77 -4.19 12.06
CA VAL A 113 7.22 -4.88 13.23
C VAL A 113 6.89 -6.35 12.92
N ASN A 114 6.36 -6.62 11.72
CA ASN A 114 5.93 -7.96 11.31
C ASN A 114 7.03 -8.77 10.63
N ALA A 115 8.26 -8.25 10.56
CA ALA A 115 9.40 -8.92 9.93
C ALA A 115 9.16 -9.23 8.44
N GLY A 116 8.59 -8.26 7.71
CA GLY A 116 8.27 -8.38 6.29
C GLY A 116 7.13 -9.37 5.98
N ARG A 117 6.29 -9.70 6.97
CA ARG A 117 5.13 -10.58 6.81
C ARG A 117 3.84 -9.78 6.82
N GLY A 118 2.81 -10.30 6.16
CA GLY A 118 1.52 -9.63 6.08
C GLY A 118 0.78 -9.86 4.77
N PHE A 119 -0.22 -9.02 4.56
CA PHE A 119 -1.05 -9.01 3.36
C PHE A 119 -0.74 -7.75 2.56
N LEU A 120 -0.46 -7.96 1.28
CA LEU A 120 -0.14 -6.91 0.33
C LEU A 120 -1.32 -6.72 -0.64
N LEU A 121 -1.66 -5.47 -0.92
CA LEU A 121 -2.59 -5.10 -1.99
C LEU A 121 -1.90 -4.12 -2.93
N PHE A 122 -1.84 -4.48 -4.22
CA PHE A 122 -1.58 -3.55 -5.31
C PHE A 122 -2.89 -2.95 -5.81
N THR A 123 -2.99 -1.63 -5.87
CA THR A 123 -4.20 -0.99 -6.39
C THR A 123 -3.93 0.40 -6.95
N SER A 124 -4.69 0.74 -7.97
CA SER A 124 -4.77 2.02 -8.64
C SER A 124 -5.90 2.92 -8.12
N MET A 125 -6.51 2.54 -6.98
CA MET A 125 -7.58 3.28 -6.32
C MET A 125 -8.80 3.52 -7.23
N PRO A 126 -9.46 2.47 -7.75
CA PRO A 126 -10.63 2.62 -8.60
C PRO A 126 -11.78 3.33 -7.88
N ARG A 127 -12.79 3.77 -8.64
CA ARG A 127 -13.96 4.49 -8.09
C ARG A 127 -14.70 3.72 -6.98
N ASN A 128 -14.66 2.40 -6.99
CA ASN A 128 -15.28 1.56 -5.97
C ASN A 128 -14.36 1.29 -4.74
N PHE A 129 -13.15 1.83 -4.68
CA PHE A 129 -12.24 1.68 -3.53
C PHE A 129 -12.94 2.08 -2.23
N TYR A 130 -13.72 3.15 -2.21
CA TYR A 130 -14.40 3.63 -1.00
C TYR A 130 -15.24 2.53 -0.31
N ARG A 131 -15.88 1.65 -1.08
CA ARG A 131 -16.67 0.52 -0.56
C ARG A 131 -15.81 -0.47 0.25
N HIS A 132 -14.53 -0.59 -0.10
CA HIS A 132 -13.58 -1.51 0.51
C HIS A 132 -12.65 -0.81 1.51
N TYR A 133 -12.72 0.52 1.65
CA TYR A 133 -11.72 1.29 2.39
C TYR A 133 -11.55 0.82 3.83
N GLU A 134 -12.65 0.64 4.58
CA GLU A 134 -12.58 0.11 5.94
C GLU A 134 -11.91 -1.27 5.99
N MET A 135 -12.32 -2.20 5.13
CA MET A 135 -11.78 -3.57 5.12
C MET A 135 -10.29 -3.56 4.73
N ILE A 136 -9.90 -2.76 3.74
CA ILE A 136 -8.48 -2.59 3.37
C ILE A 136 -7.70 -2.09 4.58
N GLN A 137 -8.21 -1.11 5.32
CA GLN A 137 -7.57 -0.62 6.54
C GLN A 137 -7.52 -1.63 7.67
N ASP A 138 -8.49 -2.55 7.76
CA ASP A 138 -8.52 -3.58 8.79
C ASP A 138 -7.64 -4.80 8.47
N VAL A 139 -7.47 -5.11 7.18
CA VAL A 139 -6.82 -6.34 6.70
C VAL A 139 -5.43 -6.07 6.12
N VAL A 140 -5.29 -5.11 5.22
CA VAL A 140 -4.04 -4.92 4.46
C VAL A 140 -2.96 -4.30 5.35
N THR A 141 -1.85 -5.02 5.51
CA THR A 141 -0.68 -4.55 6.25
C THR A 141 0.22 -3.67 5.39
N ASP A 142 0.34 -4.01 4.10
CA ASP A 142 1.16 -3.32 3.13
C ASP A 142 0.33 -2.89 1.92
N LEU A 143 0.13 -1.58 1.74
CA LEU A 143 -0.72 -1.03 0.69
C LEU A 143 0.16 -0.32 -0.35
N TRP A 144 0.18 -0.87 -1.56
CA TRP A 144 0.95 -0.32 -2.67
C TRP A 144 0.03 0.40 -3.64
N LEU A 145 0.15 1.73 -3.64
CA LEU A 145 -0.68 2.64 -4.41
C LEU A 145 0.09 3.17 -5.61
N ASN A 146 -0.48 2.96 -6.80
CA ASN A 146 -0.05 3.59 -8.04
C ASN A 146 -1.24 3.70 -8.99
N ASP A 147 -1.76 4.91 -9.19
CA ASP A 147 -2.91 5.13 -10.08
C ASP A 147 -2.52 5.33 -11.55
N HIS A 148 -1.21 5.25 -11.82
CA HIS A 148 -0.59 5.40 -13.13
C HIS A 148 -1.00 6.73 -13.81
N THR A 149 -1.19 7.81 -13.04
CA THR A 149 -1.40 9.15 -13.64
C THR A 149 -0.09 9.83 -14.02
N SER A 150 0.97 9.57 -13.26
CA SER A 150 2.31 10.08 -13.54
C SER A 150 3.11 9.09 -14.36
N PRO A 151 4.13 9.55 -15.12
CA PRO A 151 5.01 8.67 -15.86
C PRO A 151 5.60 7.57 -14.98
N SER A 152 5.45 6.33 -15.43
CA SER A 152 6.01 5.12 -14.81
C SER A 152 6.61 4.30 -15.94
N PHE A 153 7.85 3.84 -15.81
CA PHE A 153 8.52 3.16 -16.91
C PHE A 153 8.53 1.65 -16.70
N HIS A 154 8.04 0.89 -17.67
CA HIS A 154 7.97 -0.57 -17.65
C HIS A 154 8.90 -1.16 -18.70
N GLN A 155 9.68 -2.17 -18.32
CA GLN A 155 10.47 -2.95 -19.25
C GLN A 155 9.57 -3.80 -20.16
N PRO A 156 9.86 -3.92 -21.47
CA PRO A 156 9.19 -4.86 -22.37
C PRO A 156 9.16 -6.29 -21.86
N ILE A 157 7.96 -6.91 -21.89
CA ILE A 157 7.71 -8.26 -21.34
C ILE A 157 7.37 -9.29 -22.42
N LEU A 158 7.30 -8.88 -23.69
CA LEU A 158 6.96 -9.74 -24.83
C LEU A 158 8.14 -9.88 -25.80
N ILE A 159 9.34 -10.09 -25.25
CA ILE A 159 10.58 -10.19 -26.03
C ILE A 159 11.13 -11.62 -25.96
N SER A 160 11.19 -12.27 -27.12
CA SER A 160 11.84 -13.57 -27.28
C SER A 160 13.35 -13.43 -27.35
N ARG A 161 14.06 -14.15 -26.48
CA ARG A 161 15.53 -14.24 -26.54
C ARG A 161 16.03 -14.89 -27.83
N LYS A 162 15.21 -15.75 -28.46
CA LYS A 162 15.55 -16.36 -29.76
C LYS A 162 15.51 -15.35 -30.90
N ASP A 163 14.60 -14.38 -30.83
CA ASP A 163 14.52 -13.30 -31.83
C ASP A 163 15.75 -12.39 -31.77
N LEU A 164 16.45 -12.36 -30.63
CA LEU A 164 17.73 -11.67 -30.45
C LEU A 164 18.96 -12.54 -30.74
N GLY A 165 18.77 -13.79 -31.17
CA GLY A 165 19.88 -14.71 -31.45
C GLY A 165 20.60 -15.26 -30.22
N ILE A 166 20.02 -15.13 -29.01
CA ILE A 166 20.66 -15.57 -27.76
C ILE A 166 20.51 -17.09 -27.60
N GLY A 167 21.66 -17.77 -27.50
CA GLY A 167 21.73 -19.23 -27.36
C GLY A 167 21.34 -19.75 -25.97
N ASP A 168 21.02 -21.04 -25.86
CA ASP A 168 20.50 -21.63 -24.62
C ASP A 168 21.48 -21.52 -23.43
N LYS A 169 22.78 -21.73 -23.66
CA LYS A 169 23.80 -21.67 -22.60
C LYS A 169 23.96 -20.27 -22.05
N GLU A 170 24.02 -19.28 -22.94
CA GLU A 170 24.10 -17.87 -22.59
C GLU A 170 22.84 -17.43 -21.82
N PHE A 171 21.66 -17.79 -22.34
CA PHE A 171 20.40 -17.43 -21.71
C PHE A 171 20.20 -18.11 -20.35
N ALA A 172 20.71 -19.32 -20.14
CA ALA A 172 20.64 -20.00 -18.85
C ALA A 172 21.35 -19.19 -17.75
N LEU A 173 22.48 -18.55 -18.07
CA LEU A 173 23.19 -17.64 -17.17
C LEU A 173 22.35 -16.39 -16.91
N MET A 174 21.88 -15.70 -17.96
CA MET A 174 21.04 -14.50 -17.83
C MET A 174 19.77 -14.76 -16.99
N ARG A 175 19.08 -15.87 -17.26
CA ARG A 175 17.89 -16.30 -16.49
C ARG A 175 18.22 -16.51 -15.01
N SER A 176 19.40 -17.06 -14.70
CA SER A 176 19.81 -17.28 -13.32
C SER A 176 19.99 -15.98 -12.54
N GLU A 177 20.29 -14.89 -13.25
CA GLU A 177 20.51 -13.53 -12.74
C GLU A 177 19.31 -12.58 -12.92
N CYS A 178 18.20 -13.06 -13.50
CA CYS A 178 17.00 -12.26 -13.74
C CYS A 178 16.58 -11.45 -12.50
N TRP A 179 16.56 -10.11 -12.64
CA TRP A 179 16.27 -9.20 -11.53
C TRP A 179 14.86 -9.44 -10.98
N LEU A 180 13.87 -9.66 -11.83
CA LEU A 180 12.49 -9.84 -11.39
C LEU A 180 12.34 -11.12 -10.55
N GLN A 181 12.82 -12.27 -11.06
CA GLN A 181 12.67 -13.54 -10.33
C GLN A 181 13.48 -13.56 -9.03
N ASN A 182 14.64 -12.90 -9.00
CA ASN A 182 15.49 -12.87 -7.82
C ASN A 182 15.02 -11.90 -6.73
N PHE A 183 14.13 -10.95 -7.01
CA PHE A 183 13.71 -9.90 -6.06
C PHE A 183 12.21 -9.76 -5.84
N TRP A 184 11.41 -10.27 -6.77
CA TRP A 184 9.97 -10.09 -6.75
C TRP A 184 9.28 -11.37 -6.31
N SER A 185 8.48 -12.00 -7.17
CA SER A 185 7.49 -12.95 -6.71
C SER A 185 7.27 -14.14 -7.63
N GLY A 186 6.98 -15.27 -6.99
CA GLY A 186 6.17 -16.34 -7.57
C GLY A 186 4.69 -15.95 -7.50
N SER A 187 3.84 -16.61 -8.29
CA SER A 187 2.41 -16.28 -8.36
C SER A 187 1.52 -17.53 -8.36
N ILE A 188 0.29 -17.36 -7.91
CA ILE A 188 -0.82 -18.29 -8.06
C ILE A 188 -1.88 -17.64 -8.94
N THR A 189 -2.18 -18.26 -10.08
CA THR A 189 -3.28 -17.88 -10.97
C THR A 189 -4.43 -18.89 -10.86
N PRO A 190 -5.58 -18.68 -11.52
CA PRO A 190 -6.61 -19.72 -11.60
C PRO A 190 -6.12 -21.04 -12.20
N LYS A 191 -5.03 -21.02 -12.99
CA LYS A 191 -4.45 -22.20 -13.65
C LYS A 191 -3.37 -22.92 -12.83
N GLY A 192 -2.98 -22.40 -11.65
CA GLY A 192 -2.03 -23.08 -10.76
C GLY A 192 -0.97 -22.16 -10.15
N ALA A 193 0.05 -22.79 -9.55
CA ALA A 193 1.19 -22.12 -8.93
C ALA A 193 2.39 -22.04 -9.87
N PHE A 194 3.07 -20.89 -9.86
CA PHE A 194 4.17 -20.55 -10.75
C PHE A 194 5.38 -20.03 -9.99
N PHE A 195 6.57 -20.35 -10.49
CA PHE A 195 7.83 -19.88 -9.90
C PHE A 195 8.08 -18.37 -10.09
N CYS A 196 7.33 -17.72 -10.99
CA CYS A 196 7.47 -16.31 -11.36
C CYS A 196 6.10 -15.76 -11.78
N GLU A 197 5.77 -14.52 -11.40
CA GLU A 197 4.53 -13.86 -11.82
C GLU A 197 4.35 -13.79 -13.34
N ILE A 198 5.41 -13.46 -14.08
CA ILE A 198 5.34 -13.31 -15.54
C ILE A 198 5.11 -14.64 -16.23
N ALA A 199 5.64 -15.73 -15.68
CA ALA A 199 5.37 -17.07 -16.20
C ALA A 199 3.87 -17.41 -16.08
N GLY A 200 3.26 -17.10 -14.93
CA GLY A 200 1.83 -17.31 -14.72
C GLY A 200 0.96 -16.44 -15.64
N THR A 201 1.37 -15.21 -15.92
CA THR A 201 0.56 -14.28 -16.73
C THR A 201 0.72 -14.51 -18.22
N LEU A 202 1.89 -14.99 -18.68
CA LEU A 202 2.10 -15.50 -20.04
C LEU A 202 1.30 -16.77 -20.29
N ASP A 203 1.22 -17.68 -19.31
CA ASP A 203 0.36 -18.87 -19.37
C ASP A 203 -1.13 -18.52 -19.50
N MET A 204 -1.57 -17.47 -18.80
CA MET A 204 -2.94 -16.94 -18.94
C MET A 204 -3.17 -16.26 -20.30
N LEU A 205 -2.17 -15.52 -20.82
CA LEU A 205 -2.30 -14.78 -22.08
C LEU A 205 -2.34 -15.71 -23.30
N PHE A 206 -1.45 -16.70 -23.35
CA PHE A 206 -1.29 -17.60 -24.50
C PHE A 206 -1.98 -18.96 -24.31
N ASP A 207 -2.86 -19.06 -23.32
CA ASP A 207 -3.56 -20.28 -22.94
C ASP A 207 -2.64 -21.51 -22.83
N GLY A 208 -1.59 -21.37 -22.03
CA GLY A 208 -0.60 -22.42 -21.81
C GLY A 208 -1.10 -23.62 -21.01
N PRO A 209 -0.23 -24.57 -20.66
CA PRO A 209 -0.63 -25.82 -19.99
C PRO A 209 -1.09 -25.65 -18.53
N GLY A 210 -0.91 -24.49 -17.92
CA GLY A 210 -1.19 -24.25 -16.50
C GLY A 210 0.03 -24.43 -15.58
N GLY A 211 -0.18 -24.09 -14.31
CA GLY A 211 0.85 -24.12 -13.27
C GLY A 211 0.90 -25.45 -12.52
N LYS A 212 1.79 -25.54 -11.52
CA LYS A 212 1.77 -26.66 -10.58
C LYS A 212 0.47 -26.64 -9.75
N PRO A 213 0.02 -27.79 -9.22
CA PRO A 213 -1.14 -27.84 -8.34
C PRO A 213 -1.03 -26.88 -7.14
N ILE A 214 -2.16 -26.27 -6.77
CA ILE A 214 -2.26 -25.38 -5.59
C ILE A 214 -2.45 -26.26 -4.35
N GLU A 215 -1.34 -26.79 -3.82
CA GLU A 215 -1.31 -27.74 -2.70
C GLU A 215 -0.37 -27.27 -1.58
N PRO A 216 -0.66 -27.57 -0.30
CA PRO A 216 0.23 -27.19 0.81
C PRO A 216 1.69 -27.58 0.56
N GLY A 217 2.60 -26.62 0.70
CA GLY A 217 4.03 -26.85 0.57
C GLY A 217 4.60 -26.76 -0.85
N TRP A 218 3.80 -26.42 -1.88
CA TRP A 218 4.31 -26.20 -3.23
C TRP A 218 5.47 -25.18 -3.28
N TRP A 219 5.42 -24.14 -2.45
CA TRP A 219 6.42 -23.08 -2.35
C TRP A 219 7.72 -23.53 -1.67
N LYS A 220 7.74 -24.70 -1.02
CA LYS A 220 8.94 -25.29 -0.39
C LYS A 220 9.76 -26.12 -1.36
N LYS A 221 9.15 -26.55 -2.47
CA LYS A 221 9.80 -27.33 -3.53
C LYS A 221 11.02 -26.58 -4.06
N ASP A 222 12.01 -27.36 -4.49
CA ASP A 222 13.21 -26.79 -5.11
C ASP A 222 12.84 -26.10 -6.43
N ILE A 223 13.52 -25.00 -6.77
CA ILE A 223 13.22 -24.26 -8.00
C ILE A 223 13.33 -25.14 -9.25
N SER A 224 14.16 -26.18 -9.23
CA SER A 224 14.30 -27.13 -10.34
C SER A 224 13.05 -27.95 -10.61
N GLU A 225 12.16 -28.13 -9.63
CA GLU A 225 10.87 -28.82 -9.83
C GLU A 225 9.91 -28.03 -10.73
N PHE A 226 10.20 -26.74 -10.98
CA PHE A 226 9.47 -25.85 -11.89
C PHE A 226 10.14 -25.72 -13.26
N SER A 227 11.13 -26.56 -13.58
CA SER A 227 11.88 -26.44 -14.84
C SER A 227 11.02 -26.53 -16.10
N ASP A 228 9.90 -27.25 -16.01
CA ASP A 228 8.87 -27.32 -17.05
C ASP A 228 8.24 -25.96 -17.35
N GLN A 229 8.23 -25.02 -16.39
CA GLN A 229 7.73 -23.65 -16.59
C GLN A 229 8.80 -22.69 -17.14
N PHE A 230 10.09 -23.08 -17.20
CA PHE A 230 11.16 -22.16 -17.60
C PHE A 230 11.12 -21.75 -19.07
N HIS A 231 10.36 -22.46 -19.90
CA HIS A 231 10.12 -22.07 -21.29
C HIS A 231 9.45 -20.68 -21.39
N TRP A 232 8.70 -20.25 -20.36
CA TRP A 232 8.14 -18.90 -20.32
C TRP A 232 9.21 -17.81 -20.25
N CYS A 233 10.39 -18.10 -19.65
CA CYS A 233 11.49 -17.16 -19.64
C CYS A 233 12.01 -16.86 -21.05
N ASP A 234 11.92 -17.81 -21.98
CA ASP A 234 12.41 -17.62 -23.36
C ASP A 234 11.69 -16.47 -24.09
N MET A 235 10.55 -16.01 -23.55
CA MET A 235 9.61 -15.10 -24.18
C MET A 235 9.32 -13.82 -23.38
N CYS A 236 9.92 -13.67 -22.19
CA CYS A 236 9.46 -12.67 -21.22
C CYS A 236 10.27 -11.37 -21.18
N GLY A 237 11.42 -11.28 -21.86
CA GLY A 237 12.25 -10.07 -21.88
C GLY A 237 12.94 -9.65 -20.57
N MET A 238 12.42 -9.99 -19.39
CA MET A 238 12.95 -9.51 -18.09
C MET A 238 14.43 -9.81 -17.80
N PRO A 239 14.99 -10.98 -18.17
CA PRO A 239 16.42 -11.25 -17.97
C PRO A 239 17.33 -10.50 -18.94
N LEU A 240 16.77 -9.83 -19.96
CA LEU A 240 17.51 -9.19 -21.04
C LEU A 240 17.71 -7.71 -20.70
N LYS A 241 18.83 -7.13 -21.14
CA LYS A 241 19.06 -5.67 -21.07
C LYS A 241 18.32 -5.03 -22.25
N THR A 242 17.22 -4.34 -21.99
CA THR A 242 16.39 -3.67 -23.01
C THR A 242 16.23 -2.18 -22.67
N TYR A 243 15.27 -1.48 -23.27
CA TYR A 243 14.83 -0.17 -22.75
C TYR A 243 13.62 -0.35 -21.81
N SER A 244 13.11 0.76 -21.29
CA SER A 244 11.78 0.82 -20.67
C SER A 244 10.87 1.78 -21.44
N ARG A 245 9.55 1.64 -21.31
CA ARG A 245 8.57 2.52 -21.95
C ARG A 245 7.64 3.11 -20.91
N ASN A 246 7.21 4.34 -21.10
CA ASN A 246 6.20 4.94 -20.26
C ASN A 246 4.89 4.11 -20.31
N ALA A 247 4.47 3.61 -19.16
CA ALA A 247 3.25 2.85 -18.91
C ALA A 247 2.01 3.57 -19.45
N ASN A 248 2.01 4.90 -19.44
CA ASN A 248 0.86 5.71 -19.80
C ASN A 248 0.61 5.76 -21.31
N ASP A 249 1.59 5.42 -22.15
CA ASP A 249 1.43 5.35 -23.61
C ASP A 249 0.42 4.28 -24.01
N GLY A 250 0.30 3.23 -23.20
CA GLY A 250 -0.59 2.09 -23.45
C GLY A 250 -0.21 1.28 -24.69
N ILE A 251 1.07 1.28 -25.05
CA ILE A 251 1.65 0.58 -26.20
C ILE A 251 2.62 -0.46 -25.66
N ASP A 252 2.45 -1.72 -26.03
CA ASP A 252 3.38 -2.79 -25.64
C ASP A 252 4.47 -2.97 -26.69
N ASP A 253 5.65 -3.40 -26.27
CA ASP A 253 6.75 -3.76 -27.16
C ASP A 253 6.86 -5.27 -27.26
N ALA A 254 6.81 -5.80 -28.47
CA ALA A 254 6.86 -7.23 -28.73
C ALA A 254 7.87 -7.55 -29.84
N SER A 255 8.63 -8.63 -29.68
CA SER A 255 9.52 -9.14 -30.73
C SER A 255 8.71 -9.84 -31.85
N PRO A 256 9.29 -10.08 -33.04
CA PRO A 256 8.56 -10.62 -34.19
C PRO A 256 7.71 -11.87 -33.88
N SER A 257 8.31 -12.87 -33.22
CA SER A 257 7.59 -14.12 -32.88
C SER A 257 6.47 -13.90 -31.86
N LEU A 258 6.60 -12.90 -30.98
CA LEU A 258 5.56 -12.56 -30.01
C LEU A 258 4.41 -11.76 -30.66
N CYS A 259 4.69 -10.95 -31.67
CA CYS A 259 3.65 -10.32 -32.49
C CYS A 259 2.76 -11.38 -33.19
N GLU A 260 3.37 -12.43 -33.74
CA GLU A 260 2.65 -13.56 -34.34
C GLU A 260 1.76 -14.27 -33.31
N ARG A 261 2.32 -14.62 -32.15
CA ARG A 261 1.53 -15.24 -31.07
C ARG A 261 0.40 -14.36 -30.54
N LEU A 262 0.61 -13.05 -30.47
CA LEU A 262 -0.45 -12.11 -30.11
C LEU A 262 -1.57 -12.09 -31.16
N ALA A 263 -1.23 -12.26 -32.45
CA ALA A 263 -2.21 -12.37 -33.52
C ALA A 263 -3.02 -13.68 -33.40
N GLU A 264 -2.35 -14.80 -33.10
CA GLU A 264 -2.99 -16.09 -32.83
C GLU A 264 -3.91 -16.05 -31.60
N ALA A 265 -3.45 -15.39 -30.53
CA ALA A 265 -4.26 -15.11 -29.33
C ALA A 265 -5.37 -14.09 -29.59
N ASP A 266 -5.39 -13.48 -30.78
CA ASP A 266 -6.41 -12.54 -31.24
C ASP A 266 -6.53 -11.32 -30.30
N SER A 267 -5.35 -10.83 -29.91
CA SER A 267 -5.08 -9.70 -29.01
C SER A 267 -5.80 -8.41 -29.44
N PRO A 268 -6.70 -7.85 -28.60
CA PRO A 268 -7.37 -6.57 -28.88
C PRO A 268 -6.38 -5.41 -29.03
N LYS A 269 -5.33 -5.36 -28.20
CA LYS A 269 -4.27 -4.35 -28.30
C LYS A 269 -3.52 -4.39 -29.63
N LEU A 270 -3.20 -5.59 -30.12
CA LEU A 270 -2.52 -5.74 -31.42
C LEU A 270 -3.42 -5.24 -32.56
N LYS A 271 -4.69 -5.66 -32.58
CA LYS A 271 -5.67 -5.20 -33.57
C LYS A 271 -5.89 -3.69 -33.56
N ALA A 272 -5.77 -3.07 -32.37
CA ALA A 272 -5.89 -1.63 -32.19
C ALA A 272 -4.61 -0.86 -32.58
N GLY A 273 -3.57 -1.53 -33.10
CA GLY A 273 -2.30 -0.89 -33.44
C GLY A 273 -1.50 -0.42 -32.22
N LYS A 274 -1.75 -1.01 -31.04
CA LYS A 274 -1.09 -0.65 -29.77
C LYS A 274 0.02 -1.62 -29.37
N VAL A 275 0.67 -2.21 -30.38
CA VAL A 275 1.85 -3.05 -30.20
C VAL A 275 2.91 -2.56 -31.15
N HIS A 276 4.06 -2.20 -30.59
CA HIS A 276 5.23 -1.76 -31.31
C HIS A 276 6.17 -2.95 -31.51
N LEU A 277 6.71 -3.09 -32.73
CA LEU A 277 7.72 -4.10 -33.01
C LEU A 277 9.02 -3.70 -32.32
N PHE A 278 9.50 -4.55 -31.40
CA PHE A 278 10.70 -4.28 -30.64
C PHE A 278 11.93 -4.15 -31.54
N ASP A 279 12.67 -3.06 -31.35
CA ASP A 279 13.97 -2.81 -31.99
C ASP A 279 15.07 -2.76 -30.91
N PRO A 280 16.01 -3.73 -30.89
CA PRO A 280 17.11 -3.73 -29.94
C PRO A 280 18.11 -2.57 -30.14
N LEU A 281 18.09 -1.91 -31.29
CA LEU A 281 18.98 -0.78 -31.62
C LEU A 281 18.37 0.58 -31.26
N ALA A 282 17.13 0.63 -30.76
CA ALA A 282 16.50 1.86 -30.33
C ALA A 282 17.29 2.49 -29.18
N SER A 283 17.94 3.63 -29.43
CA SER A 283 18.73 4.36 -28.42
C SER A 283 17.82 5.10 -27.44
N ALA A 284 18.00 4.86 -26.14
CA ALA A 284 17.42 5.68 -25.08
C ALA A 284 18.28 6.94 -24.90
N GLU A 285 17.90 8.06 -25.51
CA GLU A 285 18.47 9.36 -25.13
C GLU A 285 17.89 9.79 -23.78
N SER A 286 18.73 9.76 -22.74
CA SER A 286 18.35 10.19 -21.40
C SER A 286 18.31 11.72 -21.28
N GLY A 287 17.20 12.29 -20.79
CA GLY A 287 17.27 13.52 -19.99
C GLY A 287 16.41 14.73 -20.40
N GLY A 288 15.62 14.67 -21.46
CA GLY A 288 14.64 15.72 -21.80
C GLY A 288 13.22 15.17 -21.78
N GLY A 289 12.25 15.89 -21.23
CA GLY A 289 10.86 15.46 -21.02
C GLY A 289 10.02 15.21 -22.28
N GLY A 290 10.53 14.43 -23.24
CA GLY A 290 9.90 14.15 -24.52
C GLY A 290 10.21 12.78 -25.14
N SER A 291 11.08 11.91 -24.58
CA SER A 291 11.25 10.54 -25.09
C SER A 291 10.23 9.57 -24.47
N ALA A 292 9.58 8.75 -25.30
CA ALA A 292 8.68 7.68 -24.84
C ALA A 292 9.44 6.48 -24.20
N LEU A 293 10.76 6.44 -24.41
CA LEU A 293 11.65 5.36 -23.96
C LEU A 293 12.58 5.86 -22.85
N GLY A 294 12.76 5.02 -21.83
CA GLY A 294 13.67 5.20 -20.71
C GLY A 294 14.78 4.13 -20.69
N PRO A 295 15.70 4.21 -19.71
CA PRO A 295 16.78 3.24 -19.56
C PRO A 295 16.24 1.84 -19.23
N ASP A 296 17.08 0.83 -19.38
CA ASP A 296 16.81 -0.54 -18.95
C ASP A 296 16.41 -0.60 -17.48
N MET A 297 15.38 -1.38 -17.15
CA MET A 297 14.90 -1.45 -15.76
C MET A 297 15.93 -2.07 -14.82
N ALA A 298 16.74 -3.04 -15.27
CA ALA A 298 17.77 -3.62 -14.41
C ALA A 298 18.83 -2.58 -14.01
N SER A 299 19.02 -1.53 -14.81
CA SER A 299 19.93 -0.41 -14.51
C SER A 299 19.30 0.68 -13.63
N VAL A 300 18.00 0.59 -13.34
CA VAL A 300 17.25 1.54 -12.48
C VAL A 300 16.43 0.84 -11.40
N THR A 301 16.64 -0.46 -11.18
CA THR A 301 15.94 -1.23 -10.15
C THR A 301 16.12 -0.57 -8.79
N ALA A 302 15.00 -0.35 -8.11
CA ALA A 302 14.91 0.29 -6.79
C ALA A 302 15.25 1.80 -6.71
N ASN A 303 15.32 2.49 -7.85
CA ASN A 303 15.24 3.96 -7.88
C ASN A 303 13.89 4.45 -7.36
N TYR A 304 13.86 4.86 -6.09
CA TYR A 304 12.66 5.44 -5.49
C TYR A 304 12.31 6.76 -6.19
N GLN A 305 11.11 6.87 -6.77
CA GLN A 305 10.53 8.18 -7.07
C GLN A 305 10.45 8.97 -5.75
N PRO A 306 11.22 10.07 -5.60
CA PRO A 306 11.33 10.76 -4.32
C PRO A 306 10.05 11.53 -3.99
N ASP A 307 9.37 12.03 -5.02
CA ASP A 307 8.11 12.75 -4.89
C ASP A 307 6.91 11.79 -4.89
N ASN A 308 6.24 11.67 -3.74
CA ASN A 308 5.08 10.78 -3.57
C ASN A 308 3.80 11.40 -4.14
N ALA A 309 3.74 12.73 -4.32
CA ALA A 309 2.60 13.39 -4.99
C ALA A 309 2.53 12.98 -6.48
N LEU A 310 3.64 12.51 -7.04
CA LEU A 310 3.71 11.93 -8.39
C LEU A 310 3.40 10.42 -8.43
N ARG A 311 2.93 9.77 -7.35
CA ARG A 311 2.55 8.34 -7.39
C ARG A 311 1.06 8.09 -7.51
N VAL A 312 0.26 8.99 -6.94
CA VAL A 312 -1.19 8.97 -7.06
C VAL A 312 -1.65 10.39 -7.31
N GLY A 313 -2.19 10.64 -8.49
CA GLY A 313 -2.85 11.88 -8.84
C GLY A 313 -4.29 11.92 -8.32
N ASP A 314 -5.23 12.21 -9.22
CA ASP A 314 -6.62 12.48 -8.85
C ASP A 314 -7.37 11.25 -8.30
N ALA A 315 -6.84 10.02 -8.44
CA ALA A 315 -7.51 8.82 -7.92
C ALA A 315 -7.68 8.87 -6.39
N VAL A 316 -6.86 9.67 -5.71
CA VAL A 316 -7.00 9.96 -4.28
C VAL A 316 -8.38 10.54 -3.94
N GLN A 317 -9.01 11.26 -4.88
CA GLN A 317 -10.35 11.81 -4.71
C GLN A 317 -11.42 10.74 -4.59
N ASN A 318 -11.16 9.49 -4.99
CA ASN A 318 -12.11 8.39 -4.85
C ASN A 318 -12.34 7.98 -3.39
N ILE A 319 -11.46 8.38 -2.47
CA ILE A 319 -11.54 8.03 -1.05
C ILE A 319 -11.88 9.20 -0.11
N ARG A 320 -12.03 10.42 -0.65
CA ARG A 320 -12.47 11.57 0.16
C ARG A 320 -13.94 11.47 0.55
N PRO A 321 -14.36 11.98 1.72
CA PRO A 321 -15.78 12.14 2.02
C PRO A 321 -16.44 13.07 0.98
N GLY A 322 -17.70 12.82 0.65
CA GLY A 322 -18.46 13.62 -0.31
C GLY A 322 -19.00 14.92 0.30
N GLY A 323 -19.68 14.79 1.44
CA GLY A 323 -20.14 15.92 2.25
C GLY A 323 -20.65 15.48 3.61
N VAL A 324 -20.93 16.46 4.48
CA VAL A 324 -21.49 16.25 5.83
C VAL A 324 -22.92 16.77 5.85
N TYR A 325 -23.87 15.89 6.20
CA TYR A 325 -25.30 16.17 6.16
C TYR A 325 -25.93 15.88 7.53
N PRO A 326 -26.29 16.91 8.31
CA PRO A 326 -27.07 16.72 9.52
C PRO A 326 -28.41 16.07 9.21
N VAL A 327 -28.76 15.06 10.01
CA VAL A 327 -30.06 14.40 9.94
C VAL A 327 -31.02 15.13 10.87
N LEU A 328 -32.08 15.69 10.29
CA LEU A 328 -33.10 16.47 10.99
C LEU A 328 -34.39 15.64 11.11
N PRO A 329 -34.69 15.06 12.27
CA PRO A 329 -35.97 14.37 12.50
C PRO A 329 -37.11 15.39 12.55
N VAL A 330 -38.20 15.13 11.82
CA VAL A 330 -39.41 15.96 11.84
C VAL A 330 -40.66 15.10 11.90
N ARG A 331 -41.12 14.79 13.11
CA ARG A 331 -42.30 13.95 13.38
C ARG A 331 -43.55 14.80 13.62
N SER A 332 -43.38 16.08 13.94
CA SER A 332 -44.47 17.01 14.26
C SER A 332 -44.13 18.43 13.80
N GLY A 333 -45.13 19.33 13.85
CA GLY A 333 -44.92 20.76 13.56
C GLY A 333 -43.95 21.45 14.53
N GLN A 334 -43.89 21.02 15.79
CA GLN A 334 -42.94 21.55 16.77
C GLN A 334 -41.50 21.15 16.41
N GLU A 335 -41.30 19.89 16.00
CA GLU A 335 -39.98 19.43 15.54
C GLU A 335 -39.56 20.11 14.23
N LEU A 336 -40.51 20.55 13.39
CA LEU A 336 -40.18 21.33 12.19
C LEU A 336 -39.54 22.67 12.56
N SER A 337 -40.04 23.35 13.59
CA SER A 337 -39.44 24.60 14.07
C SER A 337 -38.02 24.37 14.62
N LEU A 338 -37.80 23.29 15.37
CA LEU A 338 -36.48 22.92 15.90
C LEU A 338 -35.49 22.55 14.78
N ALA A 339 -35.96 21.83 13.76
CA ALA A 339 -35.17 21.48 12.59
C ALA A 339 -34.75 22.72 11.81
N LEU A 340 -35.62 23.72 11.66
CA LEU A 340 -35.28 24.99 11.01
C LEU A 340 -34.28 25.82 11.82
N GLN A 341 -34.38 25.84 13.14
CA GLN A 341 -33.39 26.49 14.00
C GLN A 341 -32.01 25.83 13.86
N SER A 342 -31.97 24.50 13.89
CA SER A 342 -30.74 23.72 13.70
C SER A 342 -30.16 23.90 12.30
N ALA A 343 -31.00 23.95 11.27
CA ALA A 343 -30.58 24.22 9.91
C ALA A 343 -29.97 25.63 9.78
N CYS A 344 -30.59 26.63 10.41
CA CYS A 344 -30.08 28.00 10.42
C CYS A 344 -28.70 28.10 11.11
N SER A 345 -28.51 27.42 12.25
CA SER A 345 -27.26 27.47 13.00
C SER A 345 -26.11 26.72 12.32
N LEU A 346 -26.39 25.64 11.58
CA LEU A 346 -25.37 24.79 10.96
C LEU A 346 -25.08 25.14 9.49
N ARG A 347 -25.87 25.99 8.84
CA ARG A 347 -25.82 26.24 7.39
C ARG A 347 -24.44 26.60 6.83
N ASP A 348 -23.61 27.29 7.62
CA ASP A 348 -22.29 27.77 7.20
C ASP A 348 -21.16 26.76 7.55
N ALA A 349 -21.52 25.59 8.07
CA ALA A 349 -20.60 24.55 8.51
C ALA A 349 -20.83 23.19 7.82
N VAL A 350 -21.95 22.98 7.11
CA VAL A 350 -22.36 21.67 6.57
C VAL A 350 -22.65 21.73 5.08
N SER A 351 -22.62 20.57 4.40
CA SER A 351 -22.78 20.49 2.94
C SER A 351 -24.24 20.61 2.46
N GLY A 352 -25.18 20.40 3.37
CA GLY A 352 -26.63 20.35 3.13
C GLY A 352 -27.32 19.65 4.30
N PHE A 353 -28.58 19.26 4.14
CA PHE A 353 -29.37 18.63 5.21
C PHE A 353 -30.05 17.36 4.74
N CYS A 354 -30.28 16.40 5.64
CA CYS A 354 -31.15 15.25 5.40
C CYS A 354 -32.32 15.30 6.36
N VAL A 355 -33.50 15.70 5.86
CA VAL A 355 -34.72 15.81 6.66
C VAL A 355 -35.50 14.50 6.55
N VAL A 356 -35.75 13.87 7.68
CA VAL A 356 -36.51 12.62 7.77
C VAL A 356 -37.81 12.91 8.52
N ALA A 357 -38.93 12.85 7.80
CA ALA A 357 -40.19 13.42 8.25
C ALA A 357 -41.39 12.46 8.15
N ALA A 358 -42.38 12.68 9.02
CA ALA A 358 -43.67 12.03 8.92
C ALA A 358 -44.39 12.46 7.63
N ALA A 359 -45.04 11.51 6.94
CA ALA A 359 -45.73 11.79 5.67
C ALA A 359 -46.84 12.85 5.83
N GLY A 360 -47.51 12.89 6.98
CA GLY A 360 -48.60 13.84 7.27
C GLY A 360 -48.18 15.32 7.29
N ILE A 361 -46.88 15.63 7.41
CA ILE A 361 -46.36 17.01 7.42
C ILE A 361 -45.55 17.35 6.16
N LYS A 362 -45.63 16.50 5.13
CA LYS A 362 -44.82 16.61 3.91
C LYS A 362 -44.83 18.01 3.29
N SER A 363 -46.02 18.56 3.04
CA SER A 363 -46.14 19.87 2.39
C SER A 363 -45.52 21.01 3.21
N ALA A 364 -45.60 20.94 4.54
CA ALA A 364 -45.00 21.94 5.42
C ALA A 364 -43.46 21.85 5.38
N VAL A 365 -42.91 20.64 5.40
CA VAL A 365 -41.46 20.40 5.30
C VAL A 365 -40.92 20.85 3.93
N GLU A 366 -41.58 20.47 2.84
CA GLU A 366 -41.20 20.87 1.48
C GLU A 366 -41.22 22.40 1.30
N HIS A 367 -42.21 23.07 1.87
CA HIS A 367 -42.25 24.53 1.86
C HIS A 367 -41.10 25.14 2.68
N ALA A 368 -40.87 24.62 3.89
CA ALA A 368 -39.89 25.17 4.83
C ALA A 368 -38.43 25.01 4.36
N PHE A 369 -38.11 23.94 3.60
CA PHE A 369 -36.76 23.66 3.10
C PHE A 369 -36.59 23.96 1.60
N ARG A 370 -37.56 24.64 0.96
CA ARG A 370 -37.52 24.95 -0.48
C ARG A 370 -36.23 25.63 -0.94
N ASP A 371 -35.76 26.60 -0.17
CA ASP A 371 -34.60 27.41 -0.52
C ASP A 371 -33.29 26.88 0.11
N ALA A 372 -33.37 25.80 0.88
CA ALA A 372 -32.22 25.19 1.53
C ALA A 372 -31.43 24.36 0.50
N LYS A 373 -30.23 24.81 0.16
CA LYS A 373 -29.34 24.13 -0.78
C LYS A 373 -29.03 22.70 -0.33
N ASN A 374 -28.96 21.79 -1.31
CA ASN A 374 -28.55 20.39 -1.11
C ASN A 374 -29.33 19.64 -0.03
N THR A 375 -30.63 19.91 0.10
CA THR A 375 -31.51 19.23 1.08
C THR A 375 -32.09 17.94 0.52
N ARG A 376 -32.00 16.85 1.30
CA ARG A 376 -32.62 15.55 1.01
C ARG A 376 -33.85 15.40 1.89
N LEU A 377 -35.00 15.16 1.28
CA LEU A 377 -36.27 14.97 2.00
C LEU A 377 -36.68 13.50 1.93
N VAL A 378 -36.89 12.88 3.09
CA VAL A 378 -37.32 11.49 3.23
C VAL A 378 -38.62 11.48 4.02
N PHE A 379 -39.68 10.94 3.42
CA PHE A 379 -41.01 10.89 4.04
C PHE A 379 -41.44 9.45 4.30
N SER A 380 -42.14 9.21 5.40
CA SER A 380 -42.77 7.91 5.66
C SER A 380 -43.99 8.01 6.56
N ASP A 381 -44.97 7.14 6.30
CA ASP A 381 -46.15 6.94 7.15
C ASP A 381 -45.82 6.25 8.48
N TYR A 382 -44.64 5.62 8.58
CA TYR A 382 -44.17 4.92 9.77
C TYR A 382 -43.28 5.79 10.68
N ILE A 383 -43.28 7.11 10.46
CA ILE A 383 -42.58 8.06 11.33
C ILE A 383 -43.64 8.80 12.15
N ASP A 384 -43.50 8.70 13.47
CA ASP A 384 -44.30 9.41 14.46
C ASP A 384 -43.42 9.86 15.64
N THR A 385 -44.01 10.50 16.64
CA THR A 385 -43.31 11.03 17.82
C THR A 385 -42.63 9.98 18.69
N THR A 386 -42.93 8.68 18.51
CA THR A 386 -42.31 7.56 19.24
C THR A 386 -41.14 6.93 18.48
N THR A 387 -40.95 7.30 17.21
CA THR A 387 -39.91 6.73 16.34
C THR A 387 -38.51 7.04 16.87
N SER A 388 -37.70 6.00 17.10
CA SER A 388 -36.35 6.11 17.65
C SER A 388 -35.39 6.89 16.74
N LEU A 389 -34.29 7.37 17.34
CA LEU A 389 -33.23 8.03 16.58
C LEU A 389 -32.57 7.09 15.56
N GLY A 390 -32.40 5.82 15.93
CA GLY A 390 -31.86 4.78 15.09
C GLY A 390 -32.72 4.48 13.86
N GLU A 391 -34.04 4.45 14.01
CA GLU A 391 -34.97 4.28 12.88
C GLU A 391 -34.94 5.49 11.94
N ILE A 392 -34.83 6.71 12.49
CA ILE A 392 -34.60 7.93 11.70
C ILE A 392 -33.29 7.82 10.91
N LEU A 393 -32.20 7.44 11.56
CA LEU A 393 -30.90 7.25 10.91
C LEU A 393 -30.95 6.17 9.82
N ARG A 394 -31.59 5.04 10.09
CA ARG A 394 -31.75 3.94 9.11
C ARG A 394 -32.38 4.42 7.82
N ARG A 395 -33.40 5.27 7.91
CA ARG A 395 -34.08 5.86 6.74
C ARG A 395 -33.20 6.85 6.00
N ALA A 396 -32.46 7.69 6.73
CA ALA A 396 -31.49 8.59 6.12
C ALA A 396 -30.38 7.81 5.40
N LEU A 397 -29.85 6.74 6.00
CA LEU A 397 -28.81 5.88 5.42
C LEU A 397 -29.27 5.22 4.12
N ALA A 398 -30.54 4.83 4.02
CA ALA A 398 -31.09 4.15 2.83
C ALA A 398 -31.05 5.00 1.55
N VAL A 399 -31.01 6.33 1.68
CA VAL A 399 -30.93 7.28 0.56
C VAL A 399 -29.61 8.06 0.51
N CYS A 400 -28.70 7.80 1.44
CA CYS A 400 -27.45 8.53 1.56
C CYS A 400 -26.43 8.02 0.53
N PRO A 401 -25.84 8.90 -0.30
CA PRO A 401 -24.76 8.51 -1.20
C PRO A 401 -23.59 7.85 -0.47
N LEU A 402 -22.88 6.96 -1.16
CA LEU A 402 -21.83 6.10 -0.60
C LEU A 402 -20.77 6.87 0.22
N ARG A 403 -20.37 8.05 -0.27
CA ARG A 403 -19.27 8.86 0.27
C ARG A 403 -19.74 9.94 1.24
N ASP A 404 -21.05 10.14 1.37
CA ASP A 404 -21.59 11.16 2.24
C ASP A 404 -21.68 10.66 3.68
N TRP A 405 -21.54 11.61 4.60
CA TRP A 405 -21.54 11.36 6.03
C TRP A 405 -22.78 11.98 6.65
N LEU A 406 -23.48 11.19 7.44
CA LEU A 406 -24.65 11.64 8.17
C LEU A 406 -24.24 12.06 9.58
N LEU A 407 -24.68 13.23 10.02
CA LEU A 407 -24.45 13.75 11.36
C LEU A 407 -25.74 13.74 12.16
N LEU A 408 -25.81 12.96 13.23
CA LEU A 408 -26.86 13.10 14.24
C LEU A 408 -26.35 14.04 15.34
N ALA A 409 -27.12 15.08 15.65
CA ALA A 409 -26.71 16.12 16.59
C ALA A 409 -27.71 16.25 17.73
N GLU A 410 -27.19 16.44 18.94
CA GLU A 410 -27.96 16.93 20.09
C GLU A 410 -28.14 18.45 20.01
N PRO A 411 -29.18 19.00 20.67
CA PRO A 411 -29.30 20.43 20.88
C PRO A 411 -28.02 21.03 21.48
N GLY A 412 -27.60 22.18 20.96
CA GLY A 412 -26.40 22.89 21.45
C GLY A 412 -25.07 22.49 20.78
N LEU A 413 -25.08 21.53 19.84
CA LEU A 413 -23.91 21.31 18.98
C LEU A 413 -23.67 22.56 18.12
N VAL A 414 -22.44 23.06 18.14
CA VAL A 414 -22.00 24.17 17.28
C VAL A 414 -20.82 23.67 16.48
N LEU A 415 -20.88 23.67 15.16
CA LEU A 415 -19.74 23.30 14.34
C LEU A 415 -18.92 24.54 13.93
N PRO A 416 -17.59 24.44 13.81
CA PRO A 416 -16.77 25.49 13.22
C PRO A 416 -17.27 25.86 11.82
N ARG A 417 -17.18 27.15 11.47
CA ARG A 417 -17.47 27.59 10.10
C ARG A 417 -16.56 26.84 9.11
N GLY A 418 -17.13 26.34 8.03
CA GLY A 418 -16.38 25.57 7.04
C GLY A 418 -16.04 24.12 7.48
N PHE A 419 -16.71 23.59 8.51
CA PHE A 419 -16.42 22.25 9.04
C PHE A 419 -16.49 21.15 7.97
N ALA A 420 -17.52 21.15 7.13
CA ALA A 420 -17.65 20.17 6.05
C ALA A 420 -16.52 20.27 5.02
N GLU A 421 -16.02 21.47 4.73
CA GLU A 421 -14.86 21.69 3.86
C GLU A 421 -13.58 21.16 4.51
N THR A 422 -13.39 21.38 5.81
CA THR A 422 -12.27 20.80 6.56
C THR A 422 -12.32 19.27 6.55
N ILE A 423 -13.49 18.67 6.82
CA ILE A 423 -13.69 17.22 6.73
C ILE A 423 -13.46 16.73 5.30
N GLY A 424 -13.98 17.48 4.32
CA GLY A 424 -13.80 17.27 2.88
C GLY A 424 -12.35 17.27 2.43
N SER A 425 -11.47 17.96 3.16
CA SER A 425 -10.02 17.99 2.87
C SER A 425 -9.27 16.78 3.43
N CYS A 426 -9.90 15.99 4.30
CA CYS A 426 -9.30 14.82 4.96
C CYS A 426 -9.77 13.51 4.32
N PHE A 427 -9.08 12.41 4.67
CA PHE A 427 -9.47 11.04 4.35
C PHE A 427 -10.00 10.38 5.61
N LEU A 428 -11.29 10.09 5.62
CA LEU A 428 -11.97 9.48 6.76
C LEU A 428 -12.19 8.00 6.50
N ASN A 429 -11.74 7.16 7.41
CA ASN A 429 -12.04 5.74 7.37
C ASN A 429 -13.54 5.53 7.69
N PRO A 430 -14.34 5.01 6.74
CA PRO A 430 -15.79 4.90 6.92
C PRO A 430 -16.20 3.91 8.02
N GLY A 431 -15.27 3.08 8.50
CA GLY A 431 -15.50 2.20 9.65
C GLY A 431 -15.58 2.90 10.99
N PHE A 432 -15.13 4.16 11.08
CA PHE A 432 -15.14 4.93 12.32
C PHE A 432 -16.42 5.75 12.48
N LEU A 433 -16.86 5.86 13.73
CA LEU A 433 -17.84 6.85 14.15
C LEU A 433 -17.08 8.05 14.71
N PHE A 434 -17.39 9.24 14.22
CA PHE A 434 -16.75 10.47 14.65
C PHE A 434 -17.65 11.22 15.62
N VAL A 435 -17.21 11.36 16.88
CA VAL A 435 -17.90 12.16 17.88
C VAL A 435 -17.45 13.61 17.72
N CYS A 436 -18.34 14.46 17.21
CA CYS A 436 -18.15 15.90 17.09
C CYS A 436 -18.49 16.56 18.44
N ALA A 437 -17.47 17.04 19.15
CA ALA A 437 -17.61 17.66 20.47
C ALA A 437 -17.20 19.14 20.41
N PHE A 438 -18.07 19.96 19.84
CA PHE A 438 -17.86 21.40 19.67
C PHE A 438 -19.04 22.16 20.30
N GLY A 439 -18.73 23.16 21.13
CA GLY A 439 -19.75 23.85 21.94
C GLY A 439 -20.19 23.03 23.15
N THR A 440 -21.46 23.15 23.55
CA THR A 440 -22.02 22.46 24.72
C THR A 440 -22.74 21.16 24.38
N GLY A 441 -23.18 20.99 23.13
CA GLY A 441 -23.77 19.74 22.63
C GLY A 441 -22.77 18.81 21.96
N LYS A 442 -23.26 17.63 21.56
CA LYS A 442 -22.47 16.60 20.86
C LYS A 442 -23.19 16.15 19.59
N GLY A 443 -22.43 15.62 18.65
CA GLY A 443 -22.97 14.89 17.53
C GLY A 443 -22.13 13.69 17.18
N VAL A 444 -22.70 12.75 16.43
CA VAL A 444 -21.98 11.61 15.87
C VAL A 444 -22.15 11.57 14.37
N MET A 445 -21.03 11.43 13.68
CA MET A 445 -20.95 11.38 12.23
C MET A 445 -20.63 9.95 11.78
N VAL A 446 -21.46 9.41 10.89
CA VAL A 446 -21.42 8.01 10.45
C VAL A 446 -21.45 7.88 8.92
N SER A 447 -20.75 6.89 8.37
CA SER A 447 -20.80 6.52 6.95
C SER A 447 -21.72 5.33 6.72
N THR A 448 -22.41 5.30 5.58
CA THR A 448 -23.25 4.17 5.14
C THR A 448 -22.51 2.85 4.97
N THR A 449 -21.18 2.90 4.78
CA THR A 449 -20.37 1.71 4.51
C THR A 449 -19.74 1.08 5.76
N ALA A 450 -19.95 1.67 6.94
CA ALA A 450 -19.40 1.18 8.20
C ALA A 450 -19.80 -0.27 8.49
N SER A 451 -18.83 -1.12 8.80
CA SER A 451 -19.05 -2.52 9.18
C SER A 451 -19.88 -2.65 10.46
N ALA A 452 -19.82 -1.66 11.36
CA ALA A 452 -20.64 -1.60 12.56
C ALA A 452 -22.15 -1.59 12.23
N LEU A 453 -22.56 -0.85 11.20
CA LEU A 453 -23.95 -0.88 10.72
C LEU A 453 -24.36 -2.27 10.23
N ARG A 454 -23.48 -2.97 9.50
CA ARG A 454 -23.74 -4.35 9.05
C ARG A 454 -23.87 -5.32 10.22
N ARG A 455 -23.06 -5.15 11.28
CA ARG A 455 -23.11 -5.98 12.49
C ARG A 455 -24.38 -5.73 13.31
N LEU A 456 -24.79 -4.47 13.44
CA LEU A 456 -26.05 -4.10 14.10
C LEU A 456 -27.27 -4.65 13.36
N GLY A 457 -27.21 -4.68 12.04
CA GLY A 457 -28.38 -4.97 11.21
C GLY A 457 -29.44 -3.87 11.32
N ASN A 458 -30.55 -4.05 10.59
CA ASN A 458 -31.64 -3.07 10.59
C ASN A 458 -32.32 -2.97 11.96
N ASP A 459 -32.57 -4.11 12.60
CA ASP A 459 -33.31 -4.16 13.87
C ASP A 459 -32.47 -3.60 15.03
N GLY A 460 -31.19 -3.97 15.09
CA GLY A 460 -30.27 -3.43 16.10
C GLY A 460 -30.07 -1.93 15.95
N LEU A 461 -29.98 -1.42 14.72
CA LEU A 461 -29.90 0.01 14.46
C LEU A 461 -31.21 0.71 14.85
N ALA A 462 -32.37 0.18 14.45
CA ALA A 462 -33.67 0.77 14.79
C ALA A 462 -33.95 0.79 16.30
N ALA A 463 -33.35 -0.11 17.08
CA ALA A 463 -33.46 -0.12 18.54
C ALA A 463 -32.67 1.00 19.24
N CYS A 464 -31.69 1.64 18.57
CA CYS A 464 -30.92 2.72 19.19
C CYS A 464 -31.78 3.97 19.42
N SER A 465 -31.90 4.40 20.68
CA SER A 465 -32.67 5.60 21.08
C SER A 465 -31.79 6.81 21.43
N SER A 466 -30.47 6.65 21.58
CA SER A 466 -29.53 7.74 21.93
C SER A 466 -28.23 7.70 21.13
N LEU A 467 -27.50 8.82 21.13
CA LEU A 467 -26.15 8.90 20.54
C LEU A 467 -25.15 7.98 21.26
N GLU A 468 -25.31 7.80 22.56
CA GLU A 468 -24.46 6.94 23.39
C GLU A 468 -24.61 5.47 22.98
N GLN A 469 -25.84 4.97 22.87
CA GLN A 469 -26.09 3.60 22.39
C GLN A 469 -25.56 3.37 20.97
N LEU A 470 -25.65 4.38 20.10
CA LEU A 470 -25.08 4.30 18.77
C LEU A 470 -23.54 4.29 18.79
N THR A 471 -22.94 5.08 19.69
CA THR A 471 -21.48 5.14 19.89
C THR A 471 -20.94 3.80 20.41
N ASP A 472 -21.62 3.20 21.39
CA ASP A 472 -21.24 1.92 21.97
C ASP A 472 -21.20 0.79 20.94
N ALA A 473 -22.10 0.83 19.95
CA ALA A 473 -22.14 -0.16 18.87
C ALA A 473 -20.90 -0.13 17.95
N TRP A 474 -20.14 0.97 17.93
CA TRP A 474 -18.88 1.08 17.19
C TRP A 474 -17.66 0.55 17.96
N GLY A 475 -17.79 0.32 19.27
CA GLY A 475 -16.73 -0.22 20.12
C GLY A 475 -15.46 0.62 20.07
N THR A 476 -14.34 0.00 19.65
CA THR A 476 -13.04 0.69 19.59
C THR A 476 -12.90 1.64 18.41
N LYS A 477 -13.81 1.59 17.41
CA LYS A 477 -13.76 2.46 16.22
C LYS A 477 -14.52 3.78 16.42
N VAL A 478 -14.23 4.45 17.53
CA VAL A 478 -14.78 5.78 17.84
C VAL A 478 -13.64 6.78 17.88
N HIS A 479 -13.77 7.88 17.14
CA HIS A 479 -12.79 8.96 17.12
C HIS A 479 -13.44 10.29 17.48
N ARG A 480 -12.80 11.08 18.34
CA ARG A 480 -13.34 12.36 18.79
C ARG A 480 -12.74 13.50 17.96
N LEU A 481 -13.61 14.37 17.46
CA LEU A 481 -13.25 15.62 16.81
C LEU A 481 -13.56 16.77 17.77
N GLU A 482 -12.54 17.52 18.15
CA GLU A 482 -12.59 18.64 19.07
C GLU A 482 -11.73 19.80 18.54
N THR A 483 -11.84 20.99 19.13
CA THR A 483 -11.13 22.18 18.67
C THR A 483 -9.62 21.93 18.51
N GLY A 484 -9.08 22.20 17.32
CA GLY A 484 -7.66 22.03 17.00
C GLY A 484 -7.30 20.65 16.45
N PHE A 485 -8.27 19.74 16.22
CA PHE A 485 -8.00 18.43 15.59
C PHE A 485 -7.29 18.57 14.23
N GLU A 486 -7.59 19.65 13.50
CA GLU A 486 -7.02 20.01 12.21
C GLU A 486 -5.53 20.37 12.28
N LEU A 487 -5.01 20.71 13.47
CA LEU A 487 -3.60 21.07 13.70
C LEU A 487 -2.72 19.85 14.04
N LEU A 488 -3.33 18.70 14.38
CA LEU A 488 -2.60 17.51 14.78
C LEU A 488 -1.86 16.87 13.57
N PRO A 489 -0.58 16.50 13.66
CA PRO A 489 0.20 15.94 12.54
C PRO A 489 -0.31 14.56 12.16
N ASP A 490 -0.37 14.14 10.89
CA ASP A 490 -0.99 12.85 10.52
C ASP A 490 -0.37 11.63 11.20
N PHE A 491 0.89 11.70 11.61
CA PHE A 491 1.61 10.62 12.29
C PHE A 491 2.23 11.09 13.59
N ASP A 492 2.09 10.28 14.64
CA ASP A 492 2.86 10.42 15.87
C ASP A 492 4.16 9.61 15.74
N ILE A 493 5.15 10.22 15.07
CA ILE A 493 6.46 9.59 14.82
C ILE A 493 7.12 9.12 16.13
N PRO A 494 7.17 9.92 17.22
CA PRO A 494 7.71 9.46 18.51
C PRO A 494 7.04 8.20 19.05
N CYS A 495 5.70 8.14 19.02
CA CYS A 495 4.96 6.95 19.47
C CYS A 495 5.28 5.72 18.59
N LEU A 496 5.32 5.90 17.28
CA LEU A 496 5.57 4.81 16.33
C LEU A 496 7.00 4.27 16.45
N ARG A 497 8.02 5.12 16.52
CA ARG A 497 9.40 4.61 16.66
C ARG A 497 9.61 3.90 18.00
N GLN A 498 8.96 4.36 19.07
CA GLN A 498 9.00 3.65 20.37
C GLN A 498 8.35 2.27 20.26
N LYS A 499 7.13 2.18 19.69
CA LYS A 499 6.45 0.90 19.49
C LYS A 499 7.26 -0.08 18.63
N ALA A 500 7.87 0.41 17.55
CA ALA A 500 8.72 -0.42 16.71
C ALA A 500 9.94 -0.93 17.50
N TYR A 501 10.61 -0.05 18.25
CA TYR A 501 11.73 -0.42 19.09
C TYR A 501 11.33 -1.44 20.17
N ASP A 502 10.19 -1.28 20.85
CA ASP A 502 9.72 -2.21 21.89
C ASP A 502 9.57 -3.64 21.35
N VAL A 503 9.10 -3.79 20.09
CA VAL A 503 9.02 -5.08 19.41
C VAL A 503 10.41 -5.69 19.20
N TYR A 504 11.40 -4.88 18.79
CA TYR A 504 12.77 -5.33 18.56
C TYR A 504 13.49 -5.66 19.87
N ALA A 505 13.30 -4.86 20.91
CA ALA A 505 13.83 -5.09 22.25
C ALA A 505 13.21 -6.33 22.90
N GLY A 506 11.94 -6.62 22.60
CA GLY A 506 11.24 -7.84 23.03
C GLY A 506 11.74 -9.13 22.35
N ASP A 507 12.41 -9.04 21.20
CA ASP A 507 12.99 -10.18 20.48
C ASP A 507 14.33 -10.60 21.11
N ARG A 508 14.24 -11.34 22.22
CA ARG A 508 15.40 -11.75 23.04
C ARG A 508 16.47 -12.49 22.23
N ASP A 509 16.05 -13.32 21.28
CA ASP A 509 16.97 -14.09 20.45
C ASP A 509 17.75 -13.18 19.50
N PHE A 510 17.07 -12.23 18.84
CA PHE A 510 17.75 -11.23 18.02
C PHE A 510 18.69 -10.35 18.85
N VAL A 511 18.23 -9.83 19.99
CA VAL A 511 19.05 -8.97 20.87
C VAL A 511 20.30 -9.72 21.36
N ALA A 512 20.17 -10.99 21.75
CA ALA A 512 21.30 -11.82 22.16
C ALA A 512 22.28 -12.07 21.02
N ARG A 513 21.79 -12.38 19.80
CA ARG A 513 22.63 -12.53 18.61
C ARG A 513 23.35 -11.22 18.28
N LEU A 514 22.66 -10.09 18.28
CA LEU A 514 23.24 -8.78 17.99
C LEU A 514 24.33 -8.42 18.99
N ARG A 515 24.07 -8.58 20.30
CA ARG A 515 25.07 -8.30 21.35
C ARG A 515 26.33 -9.14 21.19
N ARG A 516 26.18 -10.45 20.98
CA ARG A 516 27.31 -11.36 20.74
C ARG A 516 28.07 -10.95 19.48
N HIS A 517 27.35 -10.74 18.39
CA HIS A 517 27.92 -10.43 17.10
C HIS A 517 28.77 -9.15 17.11
N LEU A 518 28.30 -8.12 17.84
CA LEU A 518 29.04 -6.88 18.06
C LEU A 518 30.19 -7.05 19.04
N GLY A 519 30.01 -7.74 20.16
CA GLY A 519 31.07 -7.99 21.14
C GLY A 519 32.28 -8.71 20.54
N ASP A 520 32.05 -9.63 19.59
CA ASP A 520 33.11 -10.38 18.91
C ASP A 520 33.87 -9.55 17.86
N ARG A 521 33.27 -8.45 17.38
CA ARG A 521 33.76 -7.73 16.19
C ARG A 521 34.16 -6.30 16.46
N VAL A 522 33.52 -5.62 17.41
CA VAL A 522 33.60 -4.18 17.60
C VAL A 522 34.11 -3.91 19.00
N ALA A 523 35.15 -3.09 19.11
CA ALA A 523 35.69 -2.68 20.40
C ALA A 523 34.60 -2.00 21.26
N PRO A 524 34.52 -2.29 22.57
CA PRO A 524 33.57 -1.63 23.47
C PRO A 524 33.68 -0.10 23.38
N GLY A 525 32.53 0.59 23.32
CA GLY A 525 32.48 2.05 23.16
C GLY A 525 32.81 2.57 21.77
N GLY A 526 33.17 1.70 20.81
CA GLY A 526 33.42 2.09 19.42
C GLY A 526 32.18 2.69 18.74
N THR A 527 32.41 3.63 17.82
CA THR A 527 31.34 4.24 17.02
C THR A 527 31.12 3.47 15.74
N LEU A 528 29.88 3.03 15.51
CA LEU A 528 29.45 2.34 14.29
C LEU A 528 28.78 3.30 13.33
N LEU A 529 29.08 3.15 12.04
CA LEU A 529 28.26 3.74 10.99
C LEU A 529 27.03 2.85 10.77
N VAL A 530 25.86 3.47 10.63
CA VAL A 530 24.62 2.78 10.27
C VAL A 530 24.01 3.45 9.05
N THR A 531 23.87 2.73 7.94
CA THR A 531 23.14 3.23 6.78
C THR A 531 21.63 3.01 6.97
N HIS A 532 20.80 3.85 6.34
CA HIS A 532 19.36 3.66 6.40
C HIS A 532 18.88 2.52 5.48
N SER A 533 17.89 1.76 5.94
CA SER A 533 17.02 0.96 5.06
C SER A 533 15.76 1.76 4.67
N ALA A 534 15.09 1.35 3.59
CA ALA A 534 13.81 1.94 3.19
C ALA A 534 12.72 1.76 4.25
N PHE A 535 12.80 0.73 5.10
CA PHE A 535 11.97 0.56 6.29
C PHE A 535 12.61 1.30 7.48
N VAL A 536 12.45 2.62 7.55
CA VAL A 536 13.16 3.47 8.54
C VAL A 536 13.00 3.00 9.99
N PHE A 537 11.85 2.44 10.37
CA PHE A 537 11.62 1.91 11.72
C PHE A 537 12.49 0.69 12.06
N HIS A 538 12.89 -0.10 11.07
CA HIS A 538 13.90 -1.15 11.22
C HIS A 538 15.26 -0.55 11.60
N THR A 539 15.68 0.49 10.87
CA THR A 539 16.91 1.25 11.13
C THR A 539 16.89 1.87 12.54
N LEU A 540 15.83 2.60 12.90
CA LEU A 540 15.69 3.26 14.20
C LEU A 540 15.79 2.29 15.38
N SER A 541 15.18 1.12 15.24
CA SER A 541 15.17 0.08 16.27
C SER A 541 16.55 -0.55 16.46
N ILE A 542 17.25 -0.86 15.37
CA ILE A 542 18.63 -1.36 15.42
C ILE A 542 19.55 -0.31 16.05
N VAL A 543 19.46 0.94 15.61
CA VAL A 543 20.27 2.04 16.16
C VAL A 543 20.11 2.14 17.67
N ARG A 544 18.86 2.13 18.16
CA ARG A 544 18.59 2.27 19.60
C ARG A 544 19.15 1.09 20.40
N LEU A 545 18.97 -0.13 19.91
CA LEU A 545 19.54 -1.33 20.54
C LEU A 545 21.07 -1.25 20.62
N VAL A 546 21.73 -0.77 19.57
CA VAL A 546 23.19 -0.63 19.52
C VAL A 546 23.68 0.40 20.55
N GLN A 547 22.97 1.53 20.70
CA GLN A 547 23.28 2.54 21.71
C GLN A 547 23.15 1.99 23.14
N GLU A 548 22.10 1.23 23.42
CA GLU A 548 21.88 0.61 24.74
C GLU A 548 22.88 -0.51 25.06
N MET A 549 23.50 -1.09 24.03
CA MET A 549 24.64 -2.00 24.19
C MET A 549 25.96 -1.27 24.47
N GLY A 550 25.96 0.07 24.50
CA GLY A 550 27.13 0.89 24.86
C GLY A 550 28.01 1.31 23.68
N TYR A 551 27.53 1.20 22.44
CA TYR A 551 28.26 1.63 21.26
C TYR A 551 27.82 3.02 20.80
N GLY A 552 28.76 3.80 20.27
CA GLY A 552 28.43 5.03 19.54
C GLY A 552 27.75 4.68 18.22
N VAL A 553 26.86 5.53 17.74
CA VAL A 553 26.19 5.35 16.44
C VAL A 553 26.22 6.66 15.65
N HIS A 554 26.58 6.57 14.38
CA HIS A 554 26.37 7.63 13.42
C HIS A 554 25.54 7.11 12.24
N VAL A 555 24.48 7.81 11.88
CA VAL A 555 23.58 7.41 10.80
C VAL A 555 23.90 8.17 9.52
N LEU A 556 24.06 7.45 8.40
CA LEU A 556 24.03 8.03 7.06
C LEU A 556 22.68 7.72 6.41
N SER A 557 21.87 8.75 6.18
CA SER A 557 20.48 8.60 5.73
C SER A 557 20.12 9.57 4.61
N ASN A 558 19.08 9.25 3.85
CA ASN A 558 18.45 10.24 2.98
C ASN A 558 17.71 11.30 3.83
N GLU A 559 17.70 12.56 3.37
CA GLU A 559 17.06 13.72 4.02
C GLU A 559 15.55 13.49 4.28
N LYS A 560 14.85 12.70 3.45
CA LYS A 560 13.43 12.34 3.63
C LYS A 560 13.12 11.59 4.92
N PHE A 561 14.15 11.07 5.60
CA PHE A 561 14.01 10.37 6.88
C PHE A 561 14.46 11.22 8.08
N ALA A 562 14.91 12.46 7.88
CA ALA A 562 15.49 13.29 8.94
C ALA A 562 14.53 13.47 10.13
N GLU A 563 13.23 13.69 9.86
CA GLU A 563 12.20 13.84 10.90
C GLU A 563 12.08 12.62 11.82
N TYR A 564 12.40 11.42 11.34
CA TYR A 564 12.29 10.18 12.11
C TYR A 564 13.41 10.05 13.16
N PHE A 565 14.59 10.59 12.84
CA PHE A 565 15.75 10.60 13.73
C PHE A 565 15.75 11.79 14.69
N SER A 566 14.99 12.85 14.41
CA SER A 566 14.91 14.05 15.25
C SER A 566 14.46 13.71 16.68
N GLY A 567 15.27 14.05 17.68
CA GLY A 567 15.04 13.68 19.07
C GLY A 567 15.17 12.18 19.39
N TRP A 568 15.53 11.33 18.42
CA TRP A 568 15.93 9.93 18.63
C TRP A 568 17.45 9.81 18.74
N LEU A 569 18.16 10.59 17.93
CA LEU A 569 19.60 10.76 17.93
C LEU A 569 19.97 12.24 18.04
N PRO A 570 21.14 12.57 18.62
CA PRO A 570 21.74 13.89 18.47
C PRO A 570 21.92 14.27 16.99
N GLU A 571 21.73 15.54 16.64
CA GLU A 571 21.81 15.99 15.23
C GLU A 571 23.20 15.73 14.61
N ASP A 572 24.27 15.89 15.38
CA ASP A 572 25.65 15.62 14.97
C ASP A 572 25.94 14.12 14.76
N SER A 573 25.01 13.25 15.17
CA SER A 573 25.06 11.81 14.97
C SER A 573 24.33 11.36 13.70
N CYS A 574 23.86 12.31 12.87
CA CYS A 574 23.25 12.02 11.56
C CYS A 574 23.92 12.84 10.45
N THR A 575 24.16 12.19 9.31
CA THR A 575 24.54 12.85 8.05
C THR A 575 23.48 12.53 7.00
N TYR A 576 23.01 13.56 6.28
CA TYR A 576 21.94 13.43 5.29
C TYR A 576 22.42 13.70 3.87
N PHE A 577 21.87 12.95 2.91
CA PHE A 577 22.04 13.16 1.48
C PHE A 577 20.69 13.35 0.77
N ARG A 578 20.72 13.95 -0.44
CA ARG A 578 19.50 14.37 -1.16
C ARG A 578 19.10 13.43 -2.29
N GLU A 579 20.04 12.68 -2.85
CA GLU A 579 19.79 11.72 -3.93
C GLU A 579 18.75 10.69 -3.50
N SER A 580 17.89 10.22 -4.42
CA SER A 580 16.73 9.39 -4.05
C SER A 580 17.07 8.04 -3.38
N HIS A 581 18.29 7.55 -3.61
CA HIS A 581 18.85 6.28 -3.17
C HIS A 581 20.36 6.44 -2.87
N PHE A 582 20.99 5.40 -2.31
CA PHE A 582 22.45 5.37 -2.18
C PHE A 582 23.09 5.28 -3.57
N SER A 583 24.07 6.12 -3.83
CA SER A 583 24.87 6.07 -5.05
C SER A 583 26.33 6.26 -4.67
N HIS A 584 27.10 5.17 -4.72
CA HIS A 584 28.48 5.17 -4.23
C HIS A 584 29.35 6.18 -4.98
N GLU A 585 29.14 6.30 -6.29
CA GLU A 585 29.84 7.25 -7.16
C GLU A 585 29.42 8.69 -6.88
N ARG A 586 28.11 9.00 -6.96
CA ARG A 586 27.60 10.37 -6.84
C ARG A 586 27.81 10.96 -5.44
N GLN A 587 27.88 10.10 -4.43
CA GLN A 587 28.04 10.51 -3.02
C GLN A 587 29.51 10.59 -2.57
N ARG A 588 30.49 10.49 -3.48
CA ARG A 588 31.93 10.50 -3.14
C ARG A 588 32.33 11.65 -2.20
N GLY A 589 31.93 12.88 -2.52
CA GLY A 589 32.28 14.06 -1.70
C GLY A 589 31.79 13.95 -0.26
N LEU A 590 30.54 13.52 -0.08
CA LEU A 590 29.95 13.31 1.25
C LEU A 590 30.68 12.23 2.04
N ARG A 591 31.08 11.14 1.38
CA ARG A 591 31.81 10.03 1.99
C ARG A 591 33.19 10.47 2.47
N GLU A 592 33.94 11.21 1.65
CA GLU A 592 35.24 11.76 2.04
C GLU A 592 35.12 12.76 3.20
N GLU A 593 34.13 13.66 3.15
CA GLU A 593 33.85 14.60 4.23
C GLU A 593 33.54 13.89 5.55
N LEU A 594 32.72 12.82 5.51
CA LEU A 594 32.39 12.06 6.71
C LEU A 594 33.61 11.31 7.28
N LYS A 595 34.42 10.67 6.42
CA LYS A 595 35.67 10.00 6.81
C LYS A 595 36.70 10.95 7.43
N SER A 596 36.78 12.19 6.94
CA SER A 596 37.71 13.19 7.50
C SER A 596 37.34 13.69 8.90
N ARG A 597 36.06 13.60 9.28
CA ARG A 597 35.54 14.14 10.55
C ARG A 597 35.37 13.09 11.64
N LYS A 598 35.15 11.82 11.25
CA LYS A 598 34.82 10.73 12.19
C LYS A 598 35.53 9.45 11.79
N THR A 599 36.04 8.73 12.79
CA THR A 599 36.56 7.37 12.64
C THR A 599 35.51 6.37 13.11
N PHE A 600 35.29 5.32 12.34
CA PHE A 600 34.31 4.27 12.64
C PHE A 600 34.99 2.93 12.90
N CYS A 601 34.38 2.09 13.75
CA CYS A 601 34.87 0.74 14.05
C CYS A 601 34.26 -0.34 13.13
N GLY A 602 33.55 0.09 12.09
CA GLY A 602 32.80 -0.74 11.15
C GLY A 602 31.40 -0.18 10.87
N SER A 603 30.72 -0.83 9.94
CA SER A 603 29.35 -0.48 9.52
C SER A 603 28.34 -1.59 9.78
N LEU A 604 27.19 -1.22 10.33
CA LEU A 604 25.99 -2.05 10.31
C LEU A 604 25.06 -1.58 9.20
N VAL A 605 24.52 -2.52 8.44
CA VAL A 605 23.63 -2.23 7.32
C VAL A 605 22.26 -2.87 7.57
N PRO A 606 21.30 -2.13 8.14
CA PRO A 606 19.88 -2.44 8.07
C PRO A 606 19.44 -2.60 6.61
N TYR A 607 18.70 -3.65 6.31
CA TYR A 607 18.44 -4.08 4.95
C TYR A 607 16.97 -4.47 4.78
N SER A 608 16.26 -3.77 3.87
CA SER A 608 14.81 -3.86 3.66
C SER A 608 14.28 -5.22 3.16
N PHE A 609 15.19 -6.16 2.92
CA PHE A 609 14.93 -7.40 2.20
C PHE A 609 14.63 -8.55 3.17
N GLY A 610 13.72 -9.46 2.78
CA GLY A 610 13.36 -10.64 3.57
C GLY A 610 14.31 -11.84 3.46
N PRO A 611 14.85 -12.17 2.27
CA PRO A 611 15.68 -13.35 2.09
C PRO A 611 16.94 -13.42 2.97
N ASP A 612 17.48 -14.63 3.08
CA ASP A 612 18.65 -14.95 3.92
C ASP A 612 20.00 -14.58 3.24
N THR A 613 19.96 -14.17 1.96
CA THR A 613 21.13 -13.78 1.16
C THR A 613 20.84 -12.56 0.29
N VAL A 614 21.90 -11.80 0.00
CA VAL A 614 21.84 -10.64 -0.90
C VAL A 614 22.31 -11.05 -2.29
N LYS A 615 21.40 -10.96 -3.26
CA LYS A 615 21.73 -11.01 -4.68
C LYS A 615 22.05 -9.59 -5.19
N PRO A 616 22.78 -9.45 -6.29
CA PRO A 616 23.14 -8.14 -6.83
C PRO A 616 21.90 -7.34 -7.30
N ILE A 617 21.79 -6.11 -6.78
CA ILE A 617 20.95 -4.99 -7.26
C ILE A 617 21.78 -3.73 -7.06
N ASP A 618 21.82 -2.87 -8.07
CA ASP A 618 22.68 -1.69 -8.11
C ASP A 618 22.59 -0.81 -6.84
N ASP A 619 21.40 -0.32 -6.47
CA ASP A 619 21.24 0.63 -5.36
C ASP A 619 21.61 0.04 -3.98
N TYR A 620 21.26 -1.22 -3.74
CA TYR A 620 21.66 -1.92 -2.54
C TYR A 620 23.15 -2.25 -2.52
N THR A 621 23.73 -2.60 -3.67
CA THR A 621 25.18 -2.80 -3.81
C THR A 621 25.90 -1.51 -3.44
N ASP A 622 25.39 -0.37 -3.91
CA ASP A 622 25.94 0.96 -3.60
C ASP A 622 25.78 1.34 -2.12
N ALA A 623 24.69 0.92 -1.46
CA ALA A 623 24.56 1.06 -0.02
C ALA A 623 25.62 0.25 0.75
N LEU A 624 25.92 -0.97 0.30
CA LEU A 624 26.97 -1.83 0.88
C LEU A 624 28.37 -1.25 0.62
N ARG A 625 28.68 -0.85 -0.61
CA ARG A 625 29.95 -0.17 -0.97
C ARG A 625 30.14 1.08 -0.13
N THR A 626 29.11 1.92 -0.02
CA THR A 626 29.13 3.14 0.80
C THR A 626 29.40 2.83 2.27
N ALA A 627 28.73 1.81 2.82
CA ALA A 627 28.93 1.40 4.19
C ALA A 627 30.35 0.86 4.42
N GLU A 628 30.88 0.04 3.52
CA GLU A 628 32.23 -0.51 3.64
C GLU A 628 33.31 0.56 3.50
N ASP A 629 33.19 1.46 2.53
CA ASP A 629 34.17 2.53 2.28
C ASP A 629 34.29 3.45 3.50
N ILE A 630 33.17 3.94 4.04
CA ILE A 630 33.19 4.87 5.18
C ILE A 630 33.57 4.13 6.49
N GLY A 631 33.00 2.94 6.71
CA GLY A 631 33.22 2.19 7.95
C GLY A 631 34.51 1.38 7.99
N GLY A 632 35.22 1.28 6.87
CA GLY A 632 36.39 0.42 6.65
C GLY A 632 36.08 -1.08 6.52
N ARG A 633 34.92 -1.53 7.02
CA ARG A 633 34.39 -2.90 6.86
C ARG A 633 32.91 -2.95 7.23
N ILE A 634 32.19 -3.92 6.68
CA ILE A 634 30.84 -4.26 7.13
C ILE A 634 30.91 -5.24 8.29
N VAL A 635 30.46 -4.84 9.48
CA VAL A 635 30.40 -5.72 10.65
C VAL A 635 29.14 -6.58 10.65
N GLY A 636 28.07 -6.17 9.97
CA GLY A 636 26.88 -7.00 9.78
C GLY A 636 25.83 -6.36 8.88
N ILE A 637 25.18 -7.18 8.07
CA ILE A 637 23.99 -6.81 7.29
C ILE A 637 22.79 -7.47 7.98
N ILE A 638 21.81 -6.68 8.41
CA ILE A 638 20.65 -7.15 9.15
C ILE A 638 19.42 -6.98 8.27
N ASN A 639 18.75 -8.09 7.96
CA ASN A 639 17.58 -8.08 7.11
C ASN A 639 16.30 -7.74 7.90
N ILE A 640 15.18 -7.48 7.21
CA ILE A 640 13.91 -7.12 7.88
C ILE A 640 13.37 -8.26 8.78
N ARG A 641 13.82 -9.50 8.55
CA ARG A 641 13.57 -10.68 9.40
C ARG A 641 14.47 -10.77 10.63
N ARG A 642 15.27 -9.72 10.91
CA ARG A 642 16.17 -9.61 12.08
C ARG A 642 17.24 -10.72 12.11
N ARG A 643 17.73 -11.07 10.92
CA ARG A 643 18.80 -12.04 10.70
C ARG A 643 20.00 -11.36 10.09
N PHE A 644 21.18 -11.86 10.47
CA PHE A 644 22.40 -11.50 9.77
C PHE A 644 22.47 -12.25 8.45
N ILE A 645 22.70 -11.52 7.36
CA ILE A 645 22.78 -12.05 5.99
C ILE A 645 24.12 -11.69 5.34
N LYS A 646 24.39 -12.29 4.18
CA LYS A 646 25.62 -12.04 3.40
C LYS A 646 25.33 -11.88 1.90
N PRO A 647 26.16 -11.12 1.17
CA PRO A 647 26.15 -11.12 -0.30
C PRO A 647 26.58 -12.48 -0.87
N GLU A 648 25.97 -12.87 -1.98
CA GLU A 648 26.38 -14.04 -2.79
C GLU A 648 27.42 -13.68 -3.86
N TYR A 649 27.85 -12.43 -3.89
CA TYR A 649 28.73 -11.85 -4.91
C TYR A 649 29.73 -10.90 -4.24
N ASP A 650 30.82 -10.61 -4.95
CA ASP A 650 31.74 -9.56 -4.53
C ASP A 650 31.12 -8.20 -4.82
N ILE A 651 30.88 -7.41 -3.77
CA ILE A 651 30.26 -6.09 -3.89
C ILE A 651 31.15 -5.10 -4.64
N TRP A 652 32.46 -5.33 -4.79
CA TRP A 652 33.38 -4.48 -5.54
C TRP A 652 33.64 -4.97 -6.97
N GLN A 653 33.13 -6.14 -7.35
CA GLN A 653 33.23 -6.62 -8.71
C GLN A 653 32.20 -5.90 -9.59
N ASP A 654 32.68 -5.18 -10.61
CA ASP A 654 31.82 -4.54 -11.60
C ASP A 654 31.18 -5.61 -12.52
N ARG A 655 29.95 -5.34 -12.97
CA ARG A 655 29.09 -6.25 -13.75
C ARG A 655 28.89 -5.80 -15.19
#